data_AF-A0A1T3NL20-F1
#
_entry.id   AF-A0A1T3NL20-F1
#
_cell.length_a   1.000
_cell.length_b   1.000
_cell.length_c   1.000
_cell.angle_alpha   90.00
_cell.angle_beta   90.00
_cell.angle_gamma   90.00
#
_symmetry.space_group_name_H-M   'P 1'
#
loop_
_entity.id
_entity.type
_entity.pdbx_description
1 polymer ?
#
loop_
_entity_poly.entity_id
_entity_poly.type
_entity_poly.pdbx_seq_one_letter_code
_entity_poly.pdbx_strand_id
1 'polypeptide(L)'
;MPSERAGGGDRVDVLLIFPPQTEARFFPYLSLPYLTGHLRRRGRRVHQADLNIGLVHDVLRHPETLTVAVAARGGTGLDGWYRQAMADVVIRHAGEIRGRVMEQQADALQALHAPDAFDALRLARNAVELLVGDTLLTRTWRDLGQLDDAVRAAAEAPPAASGVAVERLHRHVVDLLTRYRPRVVGLSVAFFSQLAPALLVAAWVRRLRPDAHVCLGGQQVMLRHEDLAALAGVRHSVDALCHTAGEEPLERWLDALDGTAAEADVPGMTWISPDGAAQHSTRPLRLRFRDLGPPDFADLPIHAYLTETTQLAIVSCVGCYWGRCAFCSYGNRSLARGGYQQGTPGQLADAVESVVRDTGAELVAIADENTNLRLIARAMRLARARGVRVRFDVRARLEAGLLDPEFCRELADLGCAQIAIGYEGTSQRLLDLLDRGVRAADYQRIVDNLTDAGITMRLSVMGHVLDETPDEFEESLRFLTDNQDRIGIDALELLIAEPGSRLARHPEHFGLALDTTGPLTGNPELNYLGGRVGYPMTVGGGAARAEALGRLERVFRTVAPGRAGRLSPPSTTPGAGPREAELIGPHPWVRIVPAELDGAHDRIAIADLVRERFYALPRRDVAQRADGLLAARTARGRLLLGRLVGALAGRPHPGTTTEADVEYAGRPS
;
A
#
# COMPACT_ATOMS: atom_id res chain seq x y z
N MET A 1 -14.04 35.02 18.97
CA MET A 1 -14.83 34.60 20.14
C MET A 1 -15.61 33.36 19.75
N PRO A 2 -15.30 32.17 20.31
CA PRO A 2 -16.08 30.98 20.01
C PRO A 2 -17.33 30.98 20.88
N SER A 3 -18.51 31.05 20.24
CA SER A 3 -19.78 30.87 20.93
C SER A 3 -19.94 29.40 21.31
N GLU A 4 -20.27 29.18 22.58
CA GLU A 4 -20.70 27.93 23.16
C GLU A 4 -21.75 27.22 22.28
N ARG A 5 -21.44 26.00 21.83
CA ARG A 5 -22.42 25.00 21.43
C ARG A 5 -22.20 23.77 22.28
N ALA A 6 -22.80 23.77 23.47
CA ALA A 6 -23.03 22.56 24.24
C ALA A 6 -24.32 21.88 23.73
N GLY A 7 -24.26 20.60 23.35
CA GLY A 7 -25.46 19.72 23.36
C GLY A 7 -25.82 18.91 22.10
N GLY A 8 -25.04 18.91 21.01
CA GLY A 8 -25.33 18.06 19.83
C GLY A 8 -24.06 17.53 19.20
N GLY A 9 -23.89 16.20 19.13
CA GLY A 9 -22.76 15.60 18.39
C GLY A 9 -22.81 15.97 16.92
N ASP A 10 -21.67 15.87 16.23
CA ASP A 10 -21.46 16.25 14.83
C ASP A 10 -22.27 15.36 13.86
N ARG A 11 -23.59 15.49 13.83
CA ARG A 11 -24.44 14.68 12.96
C ARG A 11 -24.04 14.88 11.49
N VAL A 12 -23.72 13.80 10.80
CA VAL A 12 -23.39 13.80 9.37
C VAL A 12 -24.46 13.09 8.54
N ASP A 13 -24.53 13.41 7.26
CA ASP A 13 -25.37 12.71 6.30
C ASP A 13 -24.69 11.40 5.87
N VAL A 14 -23.38 11.45 5.63
CA VAL A 14 -22.57 10.27 5.26
C VAL A 14 -21.31 10.15 6.11
N LEU A 15 -21.07 8.96 6.65
CA LEU A 15 -19.77 8.54 7.17
C LEU A 15 -19.10 7.62 6.15
N LEU A 16 -17.97 8.04 5.63
CA LEU A 16 -17.17 7.30 4.65
C LEU A 16 -15.98 6.63 5.35
N ILE A 17 -15.75 5.34 5.08
CA ILE A 17 -14.74 4.55 5.80
C ILE A 17 -13.85 3.77 4.83
N PHE A 18 -12.53 3.86 5.02
CA PHE A 18 -11.59 2.87 4.52
C PHE A 18 -11.51 1.70 5.50
N PRO A 19 -11.96 0.49 5.11
CA PRO A 19 -11.83 -0.68 5.96
C PRO A 19 -10.34 -1.03 6.14
N PRO A 20 -9.92 -1.60 7.29
CA PRO A 20 -8.64 -2.28 7.37
C PRO A 20 -8.71 -3.61 6.60
N GLN A 21 -7.66 -4.39 6.37
CA GLN A 21 -6.27 -3.98 6.30
C GLN A 21 -5.80 -3.98 4.84
N THR A 22 -5.03 -2.96 4.48
CA THR A 22 -4.35 -2.86 3.18
C THR A 22 -2.88 -2.45 3.35
N GLU A 23 -2.05 -2.78 2.35
CA GLU A 23 -0.71 -2.22 2.20
C GLU A 23 -0.72 -0.68 2.10
N ALA A 24 -1.82 -0.07 1.65
CA ALA A 24 -1.98 1.37 1.50
C ALA A 24 -2.10 2.14 2.84
N ARG A 25 -1.63 1.59 3.96
CA ARG A 25 -1.51 2.31 5.25
C ARG A 25 -0.40 3.37 5.27
N PHE A 26 0.37 3.47 4.19
CA PHE A 26 1.43 4.48 4.04
C PHE A 26 0.89 5.81 3.54
N PHE A 27 -0.26 5.85 2.86
CA PHE A 27 -0.85 7.09 2.36
C PHE A 27 -2.35 6.90 2.18
N PRO A 28 -3.17 7.95 2.37
CA PRO A 28 -4.59 7.84 2.09
C PRO A 28 -4.80 7.58 0.59
N TYR A 29 -5.48 6.50 0.24
CA TYR A 29 -5.91 6.29 -1.14
C TYR A 29 -7.14 7.15 -1.47
N LEU A 30 -7.50 7.22 -2.75
CA LEU A 30 -8.14 8.42 -3.29
C LEU A 30 -9.67 8.41 -3.30
N SER A 31 -10.31 7.26 -3.08
CA SER A 31 -11.76 7.14 -3.26
C SER A 31 -12.56 7.97 -2.24
N LEU A 32 -12.21 7.98 -0.94
CA LEU A 32 -12.93 8.84 0.00
C LEU A 32 -12.70 10.34 -0.21
N PRO A 33 -11.47 10.83 -0.47
CA PRO A 33 -11.26 12.25 -0.71
C PRO A 33 -12.08 12.82 -1.88
N TYR A 34 -12.22 12.07 -2.99
CA TYR A 34 -13.07 12.51 -4.11
C TYR A 34 -14.56 12.48 -3.77
N LEU A 35 -15.04 11.41 -3.13
CA LEU A 35 -16.43 11.33 -2.66
C LEU A 35 -16.77 12.45 -1.68
N THR A 36 -15.88 12.69 -0.71
CA THR A 36 -16.01 13.75 0.30
C THR A 36 -16.06 15.12 -0.36
N GLY A 37 -15.11 15.42 -1.25
CA GLY A 37 -15.08 16.69 -1.98
C GLY A 37 -16.32 16.91 -2.84
N HIS A 38 -16.78 15.87 -3.54
CA HIS A 38 -18.00 15.92 -4.36
C HIS A 38 -19.24 16.22 -3.52
N LEU A 39 -19.48 15.42 -2.48
CA LEU A 39 -20.67 15.52 -1.65
C LEU A 39 -20.70 16.85 -0.85
N ARG A 40 -19.56 17.32 -0.32
CA ARG A 40 -19.46 18.60 0.38
C ARG A 40 -19.75 19.79 -0.53
N ARG A 41 -19.28 19.78 -1.79
CA ARG A 41 -19.65 20.80 -2.79
C ARG A 41 -21.14 20.82 -3.10
N ARG A 42 -21.86 19.72 -2.84
CA ARG A 42 -23.32 19.62 -2.93
C ARG A 42 -24.04 19.94 -1.61
N GLY A 43 -23.34 20.46 -0.62
CA GLY A 43 -23.92 20.85 0.67
C GLY A 43 -24.21 19.70 1.63
N ARG A 44 -23.71 18.48 1.34
CA ARG A 44 -23.83 17.33 2.24
C ARG A 44 -22.82 17.41 3.37
N ARG A 45 -23.22 17.07 4.59
CA ARG A 45 -22.32 16.90 5.72
C ARG A 45 -21.70 15.51 5.63
N VAL A 46 -20.40 15.46 5.40
CA VAL A 46 -19.66 14.21 5.23
C VAL A 46 -18.50 14.21 6.22
N HIS A 47 -18.26 13.06 6.84
CA HIS A 47 -17.00 12.77 7.53
C HIS A 47 -16.37 11.54 6.91
N GLN A 48 -15.04 11.55 6.76
CA GLN A 48 -14.28 10.41 6.29
C GLN A 48 -13.30 9.92 7.37
N ALA A 49 -13.13 8.61 7.46
CA ALA A 49 -12.23 7.97 8.41
C ALA A 49 -11.45 6.84 7.74
N ASP A 50 -10.17 6.72 8.09
CA ASP A 50 -9.35 5.59 7.69
C ASP A 50 -9.06 4.69 8.88
N LEU A 51 -9.66 3.50 8.88
CA LEU A 51 -9.46 2.53 9.96
C LEU A 51 -8.11 1.79 9.83
N ASN A 52 -7.41 1.86 8.69
CA ASN A 52 -6.04 1.35 8.56
C ASN A 52 -5.10 2.14 9.47
N ILE A 53 -5.06 3.47 9.28
CA ILE A 53 -4.21 4.33 10.10
C ILE A 53 -4.76 4.47 11.53
N GLY A 54 -6.08 4.34 11.71
CA GLY A 54 -6.71 4.27 13.02
C GLY A 54 -6.11 3.21 13.92
N LEU A 55 -5.98 1.97 13.42
CA LEU A 55 -5.35 0.86 14.16
C LEU A 55 -3.86 1.10 14.45
N VAL A 56 -3.13 1.73 13.53
CA VAL A 56 -1.73 2.13 13.76
C VAL A 56 -1.65 3.13 14.91
N HIS A 57 -2.45 4.19 14.88
CA HIS A 57 -2.43 5.18 15.96
C HIS A 57 -2.89 4.60 17.29
N ASP A 58 -3.81 3.65 17.25
CA ASP A 58 -4.30 2.97 18.43
C ASP A 58 -3.21 2.13 19.12
N VAL A 59 -2.48 1.31 18.37
CA VAL A 59 -1.37 0.54 18.93
C VAL A 59 -0.22 1.41 19.41
N LEU A 60 0.01 2.58 18.80
CA LEU A 60 1.01 3.54 19.28
C LEU A 60 0.56 4.29 20.55
N ARG A 61 -0.75 4.47 20.76
CA ARG A 61 -1.30 4.99 22.02
C ARG A 61 -1.34 3.93 23.12
N HIS A 62 -1.48 2.66 22.74
CA HIS A 62 -1.66 1.52 23.63
C HIS A 62 -0.69 0.38 23.29
N PRO A 63 0.63 0.61 23.35
CA PRO A 63 1.63 -0.37 22.92
C PRO A 63 1.60 -1.67 23.75
N GLU A 64 1.06 -1.62 24.98
CA GLU A 64 0.83 -2.80 25.84
C GLU A 64 -0.09 -3.84 25.20
N THR A 65 -0.93 -3.45 24.24
CA THR A 65 -1.80 -4.37 23.48
C THR A 65 -0.99 -5.39 22.66
N LEU A 66 0.26 -5.06 22.30
CA LEU A 66 1.16 -5.97 21.59
C LEU A 66 1.54 -7.18 22.43
N THR A 67 1.69 -7.03 23.75
CA THR A 67 1.98 -8.17 24.63
C THR A 67 0.85 -9.20 24.58
N VAL A 68 -0.41 -8.73 24.57
CA VAL A 68 -1.59 -9.60 24.46
C VAL A 68 -1.66 -10.26 23.08
N ALA A 69 -1.43 -9.48 22.01
CA ALA A 69 -1.44 -9.99 20.64
C ALA A 69 -0.37 -11.07 20.42
N VAL A 70 0.87 -10.83 20.86
CA VAL A 70 1.96 -11.79 20.72
C VAL A 70 1.73 -13.03 21.57
N ALA A 71 1.26 -12.88 22.82
CA ALA A 71 0.97 -14.01 23.70
C ALA A 71 -0.12 -14.93 23.13
N ALA A 72 -1.17 -14.35 22.53
CA ALA A 72 -2.26 -15.13 21.92
C ALA A 72 -1.80 -15.99 20.73
N ARG A 73 -0.77 -15.54 19.99
CA ARG A 73 -0.20 -16.29 18.85
C ARG A 73 0.70 -17.44 19.30
N GLY A 74 1.27 -17.35 20.51
CA GLY A 74 2.16 -18.36 21.05
C GLY A 74 3.44 -18.61 20.23
N GLY A 75 4.05 -19.77 20.46
CA GLY A 75 5.28 -20.22 19.82
C GLY A 75 6.50 -20.14 20.75
N THR A 76 7.22 -21.25 20.89
CA THR A 76 8.43 -21.36 21.74
C THR A 76 9.73 -21.31 20.93
N GLY A 77 9.66 -21.29 19.60
CA GLY A 77 10.80 -21.23 18.70
C GLY A 77 11.27 -19.80 18.41
N LEU A 78 12.23 -19.68 17.48
CA LEU A 78 12.83 -18.40 17.07
C LEU A 78 11.79 -17.35 16.66
N ASP A 79 10.72 -17.76 15.96
CA ASP A 79 9.66 -16.85 15.53
C ASP A 79 8.87 -16.25 16.70
N GLY A 80 8.57 -17.08 17.72
CA GLY A 80 7.88 -16.62 18.93
C GLY A 80 8.74 -15.64 19.72
N TRP A 81 10.03 -15.97 19.89
CA TRP A 81 11.01 -15.07 20.48
C TRP A 81 11.14 -13.76 19.69
N TYR A 82 11.22 -13.82 18.36
CA TYR A 82 11.37 -12.63 17.52
C TYR A 82 10.17 -11.70 17.65
N ARG A 83 8.95 -12.25 17.62
CA ARG A 83 7.72 -11.46 17.84
C ARG A 83 7.72 -10.77 19.20
N GLN A 84 8.08 -11.49 20.26
CA GLN A 84 8.16 -10.92 21.61
C GLN A 84 9.24 -9.83 21.69
N ALA A 85 10.42 -10.11 21.16
CA ALA A 85 11.54 -9.18 21.17
C ALA A 85 11.22 -7.89 20.38
N MET A 86 10.53 -8.02 19.24
CA MET A 86 10.03 -6.89 18.46
C MET A 86 8.97 -6.09 19.25
N ALA A 87 7.99 -6.76 19.86
CA ALA A 87 6.99 -6.09 20.70
C ALA A 87 7.65 -5.30 21.85
N ASP A 88 8.64 -5.89 22.53
CA ASP A 88 9.37 -5.24 23.61
C ASP A 88 10.13 -3.99 23.12
N VAL A 89 10.71 -4.03 21.92
CA VAL A 89 11.36 -2.87 21.29
C VAL A 89 10.33 -1.78 20.98
N VAL A 90 9.21 -2.14 20.37
CA VAL A 90 8.15 -1.17 20.05
C VAL A 90 7.61 -0.52 21.34
N ILE A 91 7.32 -1.32 22.37
CA ILE A 91 6.81 -0.82 23.67
C ILE A 91 7.83 0.12 24.31
N ARG A 92 9.11 -0.27 24.36
CA ARG A 92 10.18 0.53 24.96
C ARG A 92 10.33 1.89 24.29
N HIS A 93 10.17 1.94 22.96
CA HIS A 93 10.37 3.14 22.17
C HIS A 93 9.05 3.80 21.71
N ALA A 94 7.91 3.44 22.31
CA ALA A 94 6.60 3.92 21.88
C ALA A 94 6.47 5.45 21.89
N GLY A 95 7.14 6.12 22.85
CA GLY A 95 7.19 7.59 22.91
C GLY A 95 7.88 8.22 21.69
N GLU A 96 9.03 7.68 21.28
CA GLU A 96 9.78 8.14 20.10
C GLU A 96 8.98 7.87 18.81
N ILE A 97 8.38 6.68 18.71
CA ILE A 97 7.55 6.31 17.56
C ILE A 97 6.33 7.22 17.46
N ARG A 98 5.62 7.45 18.57
CA ARG A 98 4.45 8.35 18.60
C ARG A 98 4.84 9.80 18.29
N GLY A 99 5.93 10.30 18.88
CA GLY A 99 6.43 11.65 18.60
C GLY A 99 6.71 11.87 17.11
N ARG A 100 7.28 10.86 16.45
CA ARG A 100 7.55 10.88 15.00
C ARG A 100 6.28 10.74 14.15
N VAL A 101 5.45 9.74 14.42
CA VAL A 101 4.29 9.40 13.57
C VAL A 101 3.14 10.37 13.78
N MET A 102 2.85 10.78 15.01
CA MET A 102 1.59 11.46 15.33
C MET A 102 1.75 12.94 15.69
N GLU A 103 2.91 13.34 16.21
CA GLU A 103 3.11 14.68 16.77
C GLU A 103 4.03 15.57 15.90
N GLN A 104 4.65 15.00 14.85
CA GLN A 104 5.55 15.68 13.90
C GLN A 104 6.56 16.64 14.56
N GLN A 105 7.13 16.26 15.70
CA GLN A 105 8.04 17.13 16.44
C GLN A 105 9.30 17.46 15.61
N ALA A 106 9.63 18.76 15.50
CA ALA A 106 10.76 19.26 14.68
C ALA A 106 12.12 18.67 15.09
N ASP A 107 12.33 18.41 16.37
CA ASP A 107 13.56 17.79 16.90
C ASP A 107 13.71 16.32 16.45
N ALA A 108 12.60 15.60 16.26
CA ALA A 108 12.58 14.24 15.72
C ALA A 108 12.86 14.20 14.21
N LEU A 109 12.54 15.27 13.47
CA LEU A 109 12.91 15.45 12.07
C LEU A 109 14.41 15.79 11.90
N GLN A 110 14.99 16.58 12.81
CA GLN A 110 16.44 16.88 12.78
C GLN A 110 17.32 15.65 13.07
N ALA A 111 16.82 14.71 13.86
CA ALA A 111 17.47 13.41 14.10
C ALA A 111 17.51 12.48 12.86
N LEU A 112 16.74 12.77 11.78
CA LEU A 112 16.71 11.97 10.55
C LEU A 112 18.03 11.98 9.77
N HIS A 113 18.84 13.03 9.93
CA HIS A 113 20.15 13.13 9.29
C HIS A 113 21.28 12.57 10.17
N ALA A 114 20.96 12.06 11.36
CA ALA A 114 21.93 11.35 12.18
C ALA A 114 22.20 9.97 11.56
N PRO A 115 23.46 9.59 11.32
CA PRO A 115 23.83 8.26 10.82
C PRO A 115 23.27 7.11 11.68
N ASP A 116 22.94 7.37 12.94
CA ASP A 116 22.39 6.42 13.93
C ASP A 116 20.84 6.39 13.98
N ALA A 117 20.14 7.00 13.01
CA ALA A 117 18.70 7.26 13.10
C ALA A 117 17.87 6.00 13.36
N PHE A 118 17.10 6.06 14.43
CA PHE A 118 16.07 5.09 14.81
C PHE A 118 14.91 5.15 13.80
N ASP A 119 14.66 4.05 13.08
CA ASP A 119 13.61 3.98 12.03
C ASP A 119 12.23 3.74 12.67
N ALA A 120 11.68 4.82 13.24
CA ALA A 120 10.38 4.84 13.90
C ALA A 120 9.22 4.45 12.97
N LEU A 121 9.28 4.81 11.68
CA LEU A 121 8.22 4.48 10.72
C LEU A 121 8.15 2.97 10.47
N ARG A 122 9.31 2.32 10.34
CA ARG A 122 9.38 0.86 10.22
C ARG A 122 8.92 0.14 11.48
N LEU A 123 9.28 0.62 12.66
CA LEU A 123 8.77 0.04 13.90
C LEU A 123 7.27 0.23 14.08
N ALA A 124 6.70 1.37 13.66
CA ALA A 124 5.25 1.55 13.63
C ALA A 124 4.56 0.56 12.67
N ARG A 125 5.18 0.28 11.53
CA ARG A 125 4.72 -0.76 10.59
C ARG A 125 4.75 -2.15 11.26
N ASN A 126 5.84 -2.50 11.93
CA ASN A 126 5.97 -3.78 12.61
C ASN A 126 5.00 -3.91 13.79
N ALA A 127 4.73 -2.82 14.50
CA ALA A 127 3.74 -2.78 15.58
C ALA A 127 2.36 -3.21 15.09
N VAL A 128 1.88 -2.63 13.99
CA VAL A 128 0.56 -3.00 13.45
C VAL A 128 0.56 -4.44 12.92
N GLU A 129 1.62 -4.91 12.26
CA GLU A 129 1.73 -6.32 11.82
C GLU A 129 1.68 -7.32 12.98
N LEU A 130 2.33 -6.99 14.10
CA LEU A 130 2.26 -7.80 15.31
C LEU A 130 0.84 -7.81 15.89
N LEU A 131 0.17 -6.66 15.90
CA LEU A 131 -1.18 -6.52 16.43
C LEU A 131 -2.20 -7.34 15.64
N VAL A 132 -2.15 -7.24 14.30
CA VAL A 132 -3.17 -7.81 13.42
C VAL A 132 -2.86 -9.22 12.95
N GLY A 133 -1.64 -9.71 13.16
CA GLY A 133 -1.20 -11.02 12.68
C GLY A 133 -2.05 -12.17 13.22
N ASP A 134 -2.33 -13.14 12.34
CA ASP A 134 -3.18 -14.32 12.58
C ASP A 134 -4.63 -14.00 12.99
N THR A 135 -5.10 -12.76 12.75
CA THR A 135 -6.50 -12.37 12.96
C THR A 135 -7.31 -12.46 11.68
N LEU A 136 -8.64 -12.32 11.79
CA LEU A 136 -9.54 -12.21 10.64
C LEU A 136 -9.12 -11.06 9.68
N LEU A 137 -8.49 -10.00 10.21
CA LEU A 137 -8.11 -8.81 9.44
C LEU A 137 -6.97 -9.08 8.44
N THR A 138 -6.13 -10.09 8.68
CA THR A 138 -5.01 -10.47 7.83
C THR A 138 -5.14 -11.87 7.25
N ARG A 139 -6.31 -12.51 7.38
CA ARG A 139 -6.54 -13.82 6.78
C ARG A 139 -6.70 -13.66 5.27
N THR A 140 -5.95 -14.44 4.50
CA THR A 140 -6.13 -14.54 3.05
C THR A 140 -7.31 -15.45 2.73
N TRP A 141 -8.20 -14.99 1.85
CA TRP A 141 -9.39 -15.72 1.47
C TRP A 141 -9.31 -16.20 0.03
N ARG A 142 -9.78 -17.42 -0.20
CA ARG A 142 -9.87 -18.05 -1.53
C ARG A 142 -11.29 -18.48 -1.87
N ASP A 143 -12.21 -18.35 -0.93
CA ASP A 143 -13.61 -18.73 -1.07
C ASP A 143 -14.46 -17.67 -0.39
N LEU A 144 -15.40 -17.09 -1.13
CA LEU A 144 -16.25 -16.00 -0.63
C LEU A 144 -17.30 -16.49 0.37
N GLY A 145 -17.76 -17.74 0.26
CA GLY A 145 -18.68 -18.35 1.22
C GLY A 145 -18.02 -18.60 2.57
N GLN A 146 -16.81 -19.18 2.58
CA GLN A 146 -16.02 -19.35 3.80
C GLN A 146 -15.66 -18.02 4.46
N LEU A 147 -15.39 -16.99 3.64
CA LEU A 147 -15.18 -15.62 4.12
C LEU A 147 -16.45 -15.12 4.82
N ASP A 148 -17.61 -15.23 4.16
CA ASP A 148 -18.90 -14.79 4.70
C ASP A 148 -19.26 -15.50 6.02
N ASP A 149 -19.13 -16.82 6.07
CA ASP A 149 -19.40 -17.62 7.27
C ASP A 149 -18.51 -17.21 8.45
N ALA A 150 -17.20 -17.03 8.19
CA ALA A 150 -16.26 -16.61 9.23
C ALA A 150 -16.54 -15.18 9.72
N VAL A 151 -16.90 -14.26 8.82
CA VAL A 151 -17.29 -12.89 9.19
C VAL A 151 -18.56 -12.91 10.03
N ARG A 152 -19.58 -13.68 9.65
CA ARG A 152 -20.83 -13.79 10.41
C ARG A 152 -20.60 -14.33 11.81
N ALA A 153 -19.83 -15.42 11.93
CA ALA A 153 -19.46 -15.98 13.22
C ALA A 153 -18.71 -14.96 14.10
N ALA A 154 -17.75 -14.23 13.53
CA ALA A 154 -17.02 -13.18 14.22
C ALA A 154 -17.92 -11.99 14.63
N ALA A 155 -18.89 -11.65 13.79
CA ALA A 155 -19.84 -10.56 14.06
C ALA A 155 -20.81 -10.90 15.19
N GLU A 156 -21.16 -12.17 15.40
CA GLU A 156 -22.05 -12.64 16.47
C GLU A 156 -21.35 -12.74 17.82
N ALA A 157 -20.07 -13.12 17.84
CA ALA A 157 -19.27 -13.24 19.04
C ALA A 157 -18.88 -11.87 19.65
N PRO A 158 -18.53 -11.80 20.95
CA PRO A 158 -17.87 -10.63 21.52
C PRO A 158 -16.58 -10.30 20.73
N PRO A 159 -16.32 -9.04 20.35
CA PRO A 159 -15.17 -8.68 19.51
C PRO A 159 -13.81 -9.21 20.01
N ALA A 160 -13.61 -9.23 21.34
CA ALA A 160 -12.40 -9.76 21.98
C ALA A 160 -12.13 -11.24 21.68
N ALA A 161 -13.17 -12.03 21.36
CA ALA A 161 -13.01 -13.44 20.98
C ALA A 161 -12.28 -13.61 19.63
N SER A 162 -12.27 -12.58 18.79
CA SER A 162 -11.55 -12.54 17.51
C SER A 162 -10.15 -11.88 17.63
N GLY A 163 -9.70 -11.62 18.86
CA GLY A 163 -8.40 -11.03 19.15
C GLY A 163 -8.44 -9.52 19.39
N VAL A 164 -7.36 -9.02 20.02
CA VAL A 164 -7.27 -7.62 20.46
C VAL A 164 -7.40 -6.62 19.32
N ALA A 165 -6.85 -6.91 18.13
CA ALA A 165 -6.99 -6.04 16.96
C ALA A 165 -8.46 -5.82 16.55
N VAL A 166 -9.24 -6.90 16.54
CA VAL A 166 -10.67 -6.85 16.17
C VAL A 166 -11.47 -6.11 17.25
N GLU A 167 -11.10 -6.28 18.52
CA GLU A 167 -11.68 -5.51 19.62
C GLU A 167 -11.40 -4.00 19.52
N ARG A 168 -10.15 -3.61 19.21
CA ARG A 168 -9.78 -2.20 18.99
C ARG A 168 -10.52 -1.63 17.78
N LEU A 169 -10.60 -2.39 16.69
CA LEU A 169 -11.36 -2.00 15.50
C LEU A 169 -12.84 -1.75 15.82
N HIS A 170 -13.48 -2.66 16.54
CA HIS A 170 -14.87 -2.51 16.97
C HIS A 170 -15.07 -1.22 17.78
N ARG A 171 -14.14 -0.88 18.69
CA ARG A 171 -14.20 0.38 19.46
C ARG A 171 -14.13 1.61 18.55
N HIS A 172 -13.24 1.63 17.57
CA HIS A 172 -13.20 2.73 16.59
C HIS A 172 -14.52 2.88 15.83
N VAL A 173 -15.14 1.77 15.42
CA VAL A 173 -16.46 1.81 14.76
C VAL A 173 -17.52 2.39 15.69
N VAL A 174 -17.57 1.95 16.96
CA VAL A 174 -18.50 2.49 17.96
C VAL A 174 -18.29 3.99 18.16
N ASP A 175 -17.04 4.44 18.28
CA ASP A 175 -16.71 5.86 18.49
C ASP A 175 -17.17 6.72 17.30
N LEU A 176 -16.88 6.27 16.07
CA LEU A 176 -17.31 6.96 14.85
C LEU A 176 -18.85 7.06 14.77
N LEU A 177 -19.56 5.96 15.02
CA LEU A 177 -21.02 5.92 14.96
C LEU A 177 -21.66 6.79 16.05
N THR A 178 -21.08 6.81 17.25
CA THR A 178 -21.56 7.59 18.40
C THR A 178 -21.34 9.08 18.18
N ARG A 179 -20.14 9.46 17.70
CA ARG A 179 -19.79 10.85 17.46
C ARG A 179 -20.60 11.46 16.32
N TYR A 180 -20.61 10.79 15.16
CA TYR A 180 -21.11 11.38 13.92
C TYR A 180 -22.56 11.03 13.59
N ARG A 181 -23.14 10.01 14.23
CA ARG A 181 -24.54 9.59 14.07
C ARG A 181 -25.01 9.63 12.60
N PRO A 182 -24.34 8.91 11.67
CA PRO A 182 -24.61 9.02 10.24
C PRO A 182 -26.00 8.49 9.86
N ARG A 183 -26.53 8.99 8.72
CA ARG A 183 -27.67 8.38 8.00
C ARG A 183 -27.21 7.28 7.05
N VAL A 184 -26.07 7.47 6.41
CA VAL A 184 -25.43 6.50 5.51
C VAL A 184 -24.00 6.22 5.95
N VAL A 185 -23.61 4.96 5.98
CA VAL A 185 -22.22 4.50 6.16
C VAL A 185 -21.75 3.88 4.85
N GLY A 186 -20.77 4.52 4.21
CA GLY A 186 -20.16 4.05 2.96
C GLY A 186 -18.80 3.40 3.23
N LEU A 187 -18.64 2.12 2.88
CA LEU A 187 -17.36 1.40 3.00
C LEU A 187 -16.70 1.27 1.62
N SER A 188 -15.50 1.83 1.46
CA SER A 188 -14.76 1.78 0.19
C SER A 188 -13.76 0.62 0.16
N VAL A 189 -14.16 -0.46 -0.48
CA VAL A 189 -13.41 -1.73 -0.58
C VAL A 189 -12.58 -1.76 -1.87
N ALA A 190 -11.34 -1.27 -1.78
CA ALA A 190 -10.43 -1.21 -2.92
C ALA A 190 -9.69 -2.54 -3.15
N PHE A 191 -9.30 -3.20 -2.07
CA PHE A 191 -8.48 -4.42 -2.10
C PHE A 191 -9.28 -5.65 -1.68
N PHE A 192 -8.96 -6.82 -2.24
CA PHE A 192 -9.65 -8.08 -1.90
C PHE A 192 -9.52 -8.41 -0.40
N SER A 193 -8.36 -8.11 0.19
CA SER A 193 -8.10 -8.26 1.64
C SER A 193 -9.06 -7.46 2.52
N GLN A 194 -9.65 -6.38 2.02
CA GLN A 194 -10.58 -5.54 2.77
C GLN A 194 -12.01 -6.11 2.80
N LEU A 195 -12.34 -7.16 2.05
CA LEU A 195 -13.70 -7.70 2.01
C LEU A 195 -14.17 -8.19 3.38
N ALA A 196 -13.42 -9.09 4.02
CA ALA A 196 -13.79 -9.63 5.34
C ALA A 196 -13.97 -8.54 6.41
N PRO A 197 -12.99 -7.64 6.64
CA PRO A 197 -13.16 -6.53 7.58
C PRO A 197 -14.25 -5.54 7.18
N ALA A 198 -14.48 -5.26 5.90
CA ALA A 198 -15.60 -4.41 5.48
C ALA A 198 -16.96 -5.03 5.83
N LEU A 199 -17.14 -6.33 5.57
CA LEU A 199 -18.36 -7.05 5.92
C LEU A 199 -18.54 -7.16 7.43
N LEU A 200 -17.46 -7.33 8.18
CA LEU A 200 -17.50 -7.31 9.66
C LEU A 200 -17.96 -5.94 10.19
N VAL A 201 -17.39 -4.85 9.65
CA VAL A 201 -17.81 -3.49 9.99
C VAL A 201 -19.27 -3.25 9.61
N ALA A 202 -19.72 -3.68 8.43
CA ALA A 202 -21.11 -3.59 8.00
C ALA A 202 -22.07 -4.30 8.98
N ALA A 203 -21.72 -5.53 9.39
CA ALA A 203 -22.50 -6.29 10.35
C ALA A 203 -22.59 -5.60 11.72
N TRP A 204 -21.49 -5.01 12.21
CA TRP A 204 -21.52 -4.22 13.44
C TRP A 204 -22.34 -2.94 13.31
N VAL A 205 -22.21 -2.21 12.20
CA VAL A 205 -23.03 -1.01 11.93
C VAL A 205 -24.51 -1.36 11.96
N ARG A 206 -24.93 -2.44 11.30
CA ARG A 206 -26.33 -2.90 11.32
C ARG A 206 -26.85 -3.18 12.73
N ARG A 207 -26.02 -3.77 13.60
CA ARG A 207 -26.38 -4.06 15.00
C ARG A 207 -26.41 -2.81 15.88
N LEU A 208 -25.45 -1.91 15.71
CA LEU A 208 -25.26 -0.72 16.55
C LEU A 208 -26.17 0.45 16.13
N ARG A 209 -26.47 0.55 14.83
CA ARG A 209 -27.24 1.63 14.20
C ARG A 209 -28.15 1.06 13.10
N PRO A 210 -29.21 0.32 13.46
CA PRO A 210 -30.12 -0.28 12.49
C PRO A 210 -30.86 0.74 11.62
N ASP A 211 -30.91 2.00 12.06
CA ASP A 211 -31.47 3.16 11.35
C ASP A 211 -30.54 3.74 10.28
N ALA A 212 -29.24 3.41 10.32
CA ALA A 212 -28.29 3.86 9.30
C ALA A 212 -28.30 2.89 8.11
N HIS A 213 -28.25 3.45 6.91
CA HIS A 213 -28.05 2.66 5.69
C HIS A 213 -26.56 2.35 5.50
N VAL A 214 -26.25 1.16 5.02
CA VAL A 214 -24.90 0.67 4.76
C VAL A 214 -24.73 0.43 3.27
N CYS A 215 -23.70 1.03 2.68
CA CYS A 215 -23.34 0.81 1.29
C CYS A 215 -21.88 0.39 1.16
N LEU A 216 -21.64 -0.62 0.34
CA LEU A 216 -20.30 -0.99 -0.08
C LEU A 216 -20.03 -0.41 -1.47
N GLY A 217 -18.87 0.18 -1.67
CA GLY A 217 -18.37 0.59 -2.97
C GLY A 217 -16.89 0.28 -3.14
N GLY A 218 -16.31 0.77 -4.22
CA GLY A 218 -14.91 0.55 -4.53
C GLY A 218 -14.67 -0.67 -5.41
N GLN A 219 -13.40 -0.89 -5.73
CA GLN A 219 -13.00 -1.72 -6.86
C GLN A 219 -13.44 -3.19 -6.73
N GLN A 220 -13.43 -3.76 -5.53
CA GLN A 220 -13.88 -5.15 -5.34
C GLN A 220 -15.39 -5.28 -5.54
N VAL A 221 -16.16 -4.27 -5.13
CA VAL A 221 -17.61 -4.23 -5.38
C VAL A 221 -17.89 -4.11 -6.87
N MET A 222 -17.15 -3.24 -7.58
CA MET A 222 -17.29 -3.13 -9.04
C MET A 222 -17.07 -4.47 -9.76
N LEU A 223 -16.06 -5.25 -9.35
CA LEU A 223 -15.71 -6.52 -9.99
C LEU A 223 -16.62 -7.69 -9.60
N ARG A 224 -17.18 -7.67 -8.39
CA ARG A 224 -17.78 -8.85 -7.74
C ARG A 224 -19.17 -8.60 -7.17
N HIS A 225 -19.86 -7.54 -7.58
CA HIS A 225 -21.16 -7.17 -6.99
C HIS A 225 -22.20 -8.30 -7.06
N GLU A 226 -22.22 -9.11 -8.12
CA GLU A 226 -23.13 -10.27 -8.23
C GLU A 226 -22.78 -11.34 -7.19
N ASP A 227 -21.50 -11.75 -7.11
CA ASP A 227 -21.02 -12.70 -6.12
C ASP A 227 -21.30 -12.22 -4.69
N LEU A 228 -21.06 -10.93 -4.42
CA LEU A 228 -21.26 -10.32 -3.11
C LEU A 228 -22.74 -10.24 -2.75
N ALA A 229 -23.62 -9.85 -3.68
CA ALA A 229 -25.07 -9.83 -3.45
C ALA A 229 -25.62 -11.24 -3.10
N ALA A 230 -24.95 -12.29 -3.57
CA ALA A 230 -25.34 -13.66 -3.27
C ALA A 230 -25.03 -14.07 -1.81
N LEU A 231 -24.08 -13.43 -1.13
CA LEU A 231 -23.64 -13.80 0.22
C LEU A 231 -24.68 -13.47 1.29
N ALA A 232 -24.84 -14.38 2.25
CA ALA A 232 -25.82 -14.21 3.32
C ALA A 232 -25.47 -13.02 4.22
N GLY A 233 -24.21 -12.86 4.61
CA GLY A 233 -23.78 -11.73 5.45
C GLY A 233 -24.04 -10.38 4.77
N VAL A 234 -23.83 -10.27 3.45
CA VAL A 234 -24.17 -9.07 2.67
C VAL A 234 -25.68 -8.80 2.73
N ARG A 235 -26.52 -9.79 2.43
CA ARG A 235 -28.00 -9.65 2.44
C ARG A 235 -28.57 -9.17 3.79
N HIS A 236 -27.91 -9.50 4.90
CA HIS A 236 -28.39 -9.13 6.24
C HIS A 236 -27.77 -7.83 6.78
N SER A 237 -26.69 -7.33 6.20
CA SER A 237 -25.93 -6.20 6.76
C SER A 237 -25.80 -4.99 5.83
N VAL A 238 -26.05 -5.13 4.53
CA VAL A 238 -25.82 -4.10 3.52
C VAL A 238 -27.13 -3.76 2.81
N ASP A 239 -27.39 -2.48 2.56
CA ASP A 239 -28.57 -2.02 1.81
C ASP A 239 -28.28 -1.80 0.32
N ALA A 240 -27.03 -1.44 -0.02
CA ALA A 240 -26.66 -1.14 -1.41
C ALA A 240 -25.20 -1.50 -1.76
N LEU A 241 -25.00 -2.01 -2.97
CA LEU A 241 -23.69 -2.19 -3.59
C LEU A 241 -23.49 -1.17 -4.72
N CYS A 242 -22.56 -0.23 -4.54
CA CYS A 242 -22.16 0.72 -5.57
C CYS A 242 -21.08 0.09 -6.48
N HIS A 243 -21.52 -0.47 -7.60
CA HIS A 243 -20.67 -1.10 -8.60
C HIS A 243 -20.11 -0.14 -9.68
N THR A 244 -20.20 1.18 -9.44
CA THR A 244 -19.70 2.24 -10.34
C THR A 244 -18.91 3.31 -9.55
N ALA A 245 -18.53 4.42 -10.19
CA ALA A 245 -18.02 5.60 -9.49
C ALA A 245 -19.11 6.15 -8.53
N GLY A 246 -18.77 6.38 -7.27
CA GLY A 246 -19.75 6.55 -6.20
C GLY A 246 -20.29 7.97 -6.02
N GLU A 247 -19.72 8.97 -6.69
CA GLU A 247 -20.05 10.39 -6.52
C GLU A 247 -21.52 10.68 -6.81
N GLU A 248 -22.01 10.35 -8.00
CA GLU A 248 -23.41 10.54 -8.38
C GLU A 248 -24.36 9.56 -7.69
N PRO A 249 -24.07 8.24 -7.60
CA PRO A 249 -24.91 7.29 -6.87
C PRO A 249 -25.19 7.71 -5.41
N LEU A 250 -24.16 8.09 -4.65
CA LEU A 250 -24.36 8.51 -3.26
C LEU A 250 -25.10 9.85 -3.15
N GLU A 251 -24.80 10.82 -4.02
CA GLU A 251 -25.53 12.08 -4.09
C GLU A 251 -27.03 11.84 -4.31
N ARG A 252 -27.38 11.06 -5.34
CA ARG A 252 -28.77 10.79 -5.71
C ARG A 252 -29.50 9.96 -4.67
N TRP A 253 -28.79 9.04 -4.00
CA TRP A 253 -29.39 8.29 -2.92
C TRP A 253 -29.71 9.19 -1.73
N LEU A 254 -28.83 10.13 -1.37
CA LEU A 254 -29.13 11.12 -0.34
C LEU A 254 -30.31 12.02 -0.73
N ASP A 255 -30.40 12.43 -2.00
CA ASP A 255 -31.56 13.18 -2.52
C ASP A 255 -32.85 12.38 -2.36
N ALA A 256 -32.81 11.07 -2.63
CA ALA A 256 -33.95 10.17 -2.47
C ALA A 256 -34.35 9.99 -0.99
N LEU A 257 -33.37 9.84 -0.10
CA LEU A 257 -33.61 9.77 1.35
C LEU A 257 -34.17 11.08 1.92
N ASP A 258 -33.97 12.22 1.24
CA ASP A 258 -34.59 13.50 1.58
C ASP A 258 -35.98 13.69 0.95
N GLY A 259 -36.43 12.76 0.11
CA GLY A 259 -37.68 12.86 -0.64
C GLY A 259 -37.64 13.84 -1.82
N THR A 260 -36.44 14.25 -2.24
CA THR A 260 -36.23 15.20 -3.36
C THR A 260 -35.97 14.52 -4.71
N ALA A 261 -35.77 13.21 -4.69
CA ALA A 261 -35.65 12.35 -5.87
C ALA A 261 -36.34 10.99 -5.61
N ALA A 262 -36.62 10.22 -6.66
CA ALA A 262 -37.08 8.85 -6.51
C ALA A 262 -35.88 7.89 -6.36
N GLU A 263 -36.02 6.83 -5.55
CA GLU A 263 -34.98 5.79 -5.43
C GLU A 263 -34.68 5.12 -6.78
N ALA A 264 -35.69 4.98 -7.64
CA ALA A 264 -35.57 4.47 -9.00
C ALA A 264 -34.71 5.35 -9.94
N ASP A 265 -34.35 6.57 -9.51
CA ASP A 265 -33.49 7.48 -10.27
C ASP A 265 -32.02 7.42 -9.84
N VAL A 266 -31.68 6.66 -8.78
CA VAL A 266 -30.30 6.48 -8.32
C VAL A 266 -29.55 5.56 -9.29
N PRO A 267 -28.50 6.02 -9.99
CA PRO A 267 -27.73 5.19 -10.91
C PRO A 267 -26.71 4.31 -10.17
N GLY A 268 -26.22 3.27 -10.83
CA GLY A 268 -24.99 2.60 -10.40
C GLY A 268 -25.04 1.87 -9.05
N MET A 269 -26.24 1.61 -8.52
CA MET A 269 -26.49 0.84 -7.30
C MET A 269 -27.14 -0.50 -7.61
N THR A 270 -26.79 -1.52 -6.82
CA THR A 270 -27.58 -2.74 -6.63
C THR A 270 -28.19 -2.68 -5.24
N TRP A 271 -29.51 -2.61 -5.15
CA TRP A 271 -30.23 -2.64 -3.87
C TRP A 271 -30.31 -4.06 -3.34
N ILE A 272 -30.01 -4.24 -2.05
CA ILE A 272 -29.93 -5.53 -1.40
C ILE A 272 -31.08 -5.67 -0.41
N SER A 273 -31.82 -6.77 -0.53
CA SER A 273 -32.89 -7.13 0.39
C SER A 273 -32.55 -8.41 1.18
N PRO A 274 -32.97 -8.51 2.46
CA PRO A 274 -32.78 -9.73 3.26
C PRO A 274 -33.43 -10.99 2.67
N ASP A 275 -34.50 -10.84 1.90
CA ASP A 275 -35.18 -11.96 1.22
C ASP A 275 -34.41 -12.52 0.01
N GLY A 276 -33.27 -11.90 -0.33
CA GLY A 276 -32.41 -12.30 -1.43
C GLY A 276 -32.72 -11.65 -2.77
N ALA A 277 -33.68 -10.74 -2.83
CA ALA A 277 -33.85 -9.91 -4.02
C ALA A 277 -32.69 -8.89 -4.11
N ALA A 278 -31.94 -8.96 -5.22
CA ALA A 278 -31.00 -7.92 -5.62
C ALA A 278 -31.61 -7.16 -6.80
N GLN A 279 -31.80 -5.85 -6.66
CA GLN A 279 -32.36 -5.01 -7.71
C GLN A 279 -31.29 -4.07 -8.26
N HIS A 280 -30.86 -4.32 -9.50
CA HIS A 280 -29.92 -3.45 -10.20
C HIS A 280 -30.62 -2.19 -10.71
N SER A 281 -30.01 -1.04 -10.45
CA SER A 281 -30.39 0.18 -11.13
C SER A 281 -30.03 0.10 -12.60
N THR A 282 -31.00 0.41 -13.46
CA THR A 282 -30.82 0.50 -14.92
C THR A 282 -30.51 1.92 -15.38
N ARG A 283 -30.40 2.88 -14.45
CA ARG A 283 -30.13 4.27 -14.78
C ARG A 283 -28.64 4.46 -15.09
N PRO A 284 -28.29 5.08 -16.24
CA PRO A 284 -26.90 5.37 -16.57
C PRO A 284 -26.36 6.51 -15.71
N LEU A 285 -25.07 6.47 -15.39
CA LEU A 285 -24.37 7.63 -14.81
C LEU A 285 -24.35 8.79 -15.81
N ARG A 286 -24.55 10.00 -15.29
CA ARG A 286 -24.53 11.26 -16.02
C ARG A 286 -23.33 12.13 -15.64
N LEU A 287 -22.81 11.97 -14.42
CA LEU A 287 -21.65 12.70 -13.94
C LEU A 287 -20.44 12.33 -14.80
N ARG A 288 -19.80 13.36 -15.36
CA ARG A 288 -18.56 13.19 -16.13
C ARG A 288 -17.37 13.63 -15.30
N PHE A 289 -16.19 13.19 -15.70
CA PHE A 289 -14.94 13.60 -15.07
C PHE A 289 -14.81 15.13 -14.98
N ARG A 290 -15.19 15.86 -16.04
CA ARG A 290 -15.14 17.33 -16.05
C ARG A 290 -16.09 18.00 -15.06
N ASP A 291 -17.02 17.26 -14.49
CA ASP A 291 -17.97 17.77 -13.50
C ASP A 291 -17.43 17.47 -12.06
N LEU A 292 -16.30 16.75 -11.94
CA LEU A 292 -15.58 16.54 -10.69
C LEU A 292 -14.72 17.75 -10.34
N GLY A 293 -14.67 18.09 -9.06
CA GLY A 293 -13.72 19.04 -8.49
C GLY A 293 -12.55 18.34 -7.80
N PRO A 294 -11.68 19.10 -7.10
CA PRO A 294 -10.53 18.54 -6.38
C PRO A 294 -10.96 17.55 -5.29
N PRO A 295 -10.08 16.59 -4.93
CA PRO A 295 -10.26 15.77 -3.73
C PRO A 295 -10.20 16.63 -2.47
N ASP A 296 -10.96 16.24 -1.46
CA ASP A 296 -10.93 16.85 -0.13
C ASP A 296 -10.34 15.84 0.86
N PHE A 297 -9.14 16.13 1.37
CA PHE A 297 -8.43 15.29 2.34
C PHE A 297 -8.74 15.65 3.80
N ALA A 298 -9.59 16.65 4.05
CA ALA A 298 -9.94 17.05 5.40
C ALA A 298 -10.59 15.88 6.16
N ASP A 299 -10.34 15.81 7.47
CA ASP A 299 -10.61 14.70 8.40
C ASP A 299 -9.58 13.56 8.42
N LEU A 300 -8.82 13.35 7.34
CA LEU A 300 -7.78 12.34 7.33
C LEU A 300 -6.52 12.88 8.03
N PRO A 301 -5.82 12.06 8.84
CA PRO A 301 -4.61 12.49 9.53
C PRO A 301 -3.42 12.41 8.58
N ILE A 302 -3.45 13.17 7.48
CA ILE A 302 -2.52 13.09 6.33
C ILE A 302 -1.03 13.19 6.71
N HIS A 303 -0.75 13.89 7.81
CA HIS A 303 0.58 14.11 8.37
C HIS A 303 1.07 12.97 9.27
N ALA A 304 0.16 12.08 9.66
CA ALA A 304 0.42 10.96 10.56
C ALA A 304 0.29 9.59 9.88
N TYR A 305 0.33 9.57 8.54
CA TYR A 305 0.54 8.36 7.77
C TYR A 305 2.02 7.94 7.82
N LEU A 306 2.28 6.66 7.54
CA LEU A 306 3.61 6.06 7.66
C LEU A 306 4.49 6.35 6.42
N THR A 307 4.64 7.62 6.05
CA THR A 307 5.54 8.10 4.99
C THR A 307 6.56 9.10 5.50
N GLU A 308 7.70 9.18 4.81
CA GLU A 308 8.75 10.17 5.13
C GLU A 308 8.37 11.58 4.69
N THR A 309 7.59 11.68 3.62
CA THR A 309 7.15 12.90 2.97
C THR A 309 5.63 12.91 2.91
N THR A 310 5.00 14.09 3.03
CA THR A 310 3.54 14.21 2.82
C THR A 310 3.25 14.04 1.33
N GLN A 311 2.81 12.84 0.93
CA GLN A 311 2.45 12.47 -0.43
C GLN A 311 0.94 12.22 -0.53
N LEU A 312 0.28 12.90 -1.46
CA LEU A 312 -1.16 12.75 -1.70
C LEU A 312 -1.45 12.49 -3.17
N ALA A 313 -2.54 11.78 -3.44
CA ALA A 313 -2.91 11.38 -4.79
C ALA A 313 -3.94 12.30 -5.42
N ILE A 314 -3.91 12.41 -6.75
CA ILE A 314 -5.02 12.90 -7.58
C ILE A 314 -5.22 11.94 -8.77
N VAL A 315 -6.37 12.01 -9.43
CA VAL A 315 -6.58 11.36 -10.73
C VAL A 315 -6.69 12.41 -11.81
N SER A 316 -6.20 12.07 -13.01
CA SER A 316 -6.36 12.86 -14.22
C SER A 316 -7.42 12.29 -15.17
N CYS A 317 -7.79 11.03 -14.97
CA CYS A 317 -8.80 10.36 -15.75
C CYS A 317 -9.61 9.34 -14.94
N VAL A 318 -10.71 8.89 -15.54
CA VAL A 318 -11.40 7.66 -15.17
C VAL A 318 -11.14 6.65 -16.28
N GLY A 319 -10.52 5.53 -15.90
CA GLY A 319 -10.19 4.45 -16.80
C GLY A 319 -8.89 4.68 -17.59
N CYS A 320 -8.68 3.87 -18.62
CA CYS A 320 -7.45 3.83 -19.40
C CYS A 320 -7.74 4.04 -20.88
N TYR A 321 -7.11 5.04 -21.52
CA TYR A 321 -7.29 5.30 -22.95
C TYR A 321 -6.79 4.15 -23.84
N TRP A 322 -5.87 3.33 -23.34
CA TRP A 322 -5.46 2.12 -24.03
C TRP A 322 -6.50 1.01 -23.87
N GLY A 323 -6.94 0.76 -22.64
CA GLY A 323 -8.06 -0.10 -22.27
C GLY A 323 -7.99 -1.57 -22.70
N ARG A 324 -6.97 -2.00 -23.45
CA ARG A 324 -6.99 -3.28 -24.17
C ARG A 324 -6.19 -4.40 -23.55
N CYS A 325 -5.31 -4.13 -22.60
CA CYS A 325 -4.45 -5.16 -22.00
C CYS A 325 -5.28 -6.37 -21.52
N ALA A 326 -4.90 -7.57 -21.95
CA ALA A 326 -5.70 -8.78 -21.79
C ALA A 326 -6.00 -9.10 -20.31
N PHE A 327 -5.01 -8.90 -19.44
CA PHE A 327 -5.09 -9.16 -18.01
C PHE A 327 -5.83 -8.07 -17.21
N CYS A 328 -6.11 -6.91 -17.80
CA CYS A 328 -6.49 -5.74 -17.02
C CYS A 328 -7.99 -5.70 -16.71
N SER A 329 -8.38 -6.11 -15.50
CA SER A 329 -9.74 -5.99 -14.96
C SER A 329 -10.23 -4.53 -14.83
N TYR A 330 -9.31 -3.56 -14.76
CA TYR A 330 -9.63 -2.14 -14.56
C TYR A 330 -9.79 -1.39 -15.88
N GLY A 331 -8.75 -1.41 -16.72
CA GLY A 331 -8.68 -0.65 -17.96
C GLY A 331 -9.65 -1.15 -19.03
N ASN A 332 -10.00 -2.45 -19.04
CA ASN A 332 -10.97 -2.99 -20.01
C ASN A 332 -12.35 -2.34 -19.92
N ARG A 333 -12.68 -1.71 -18.79
CA ARG A 333 -13.93 -0.95 -18.60
C ARG A 333 -14.01 0.28 -19.52
N SER A 334 -12.87 0.79 -19.97
CA SER A 334 -12.79 1.95 -20.86
C SER A 334 -13.07 1.64 -22.33
N LEU A 335 -13.20 0.35 -22.70
CA LEU A 335 -13.49 -0.05 -24.08
C LEU A 335 -14.91 0.34 -24.52
N ALA A 336 -15.84 0.44 -23.58
CA ALA A 336 -17.18 0.95 -23.87
C ALA A 336 -17.11 2.42 -24.30
N ARG A 337 -17.96 2.82 -25.25
CA ARG A 337 -18.02 4.22 -25.71
C ARG A 337 -18.32 5.15 -24.53
N GLY A 338 -17.44 6.14 -24.30
CA GLY A 338 -17.53 7.05 -23.16
C GLY A 338 -16.98 6.51 -21.84
N GLY A 339 -16.41 5.29 -21.84
CA GLY A 339 -15.81 4.65 -20.68
C GLY A 339 -14.43 5.20 -20.29
N TYR A 340 -13.72 5.87 -21.21
CA TYR A 340 -12.56 6.70 -20.88
C TYR A 340 -12.97 8.17 -20.82
N GLN A 341 -12.61 8.84 -19.74
CA GLN A 341 -12.80 10.27 -19.56
C GLN A 341 -11.57 10.86 -18.90
N GLN A 342 -11.19 12.09 -19.26
CA GLN A 342 -10.04 12.78 -18.67
C GLN A 342 -10.37 14.25 -18.38
N GLY A 343 -9.60 14.84 -17.48
CA GLY A 343 -9.70 16.24 -17.12
C GLY A 343 -9.15 17.18 -18.19
N THR A 344 -9.49 18.45 -18.05
CA THR A 344 -8.79 19.53 -18.76
C THR A 344 -7.53 19.94 -18.00
N PRO A 345 -6.50 20.51 -18.68
CA PRO A 345 -5.30 21.01 -18.00
C PRO A 345 -5.61 21.98 -16.84
N GLY A 346 -6.63 22.83 -16.99
CA GLY A 346 -7.05 23.77 -15.95
C GLY A 346 -7.58 23.05 -14.71
N GLN A 347 -8.48 22.09 -14.87
CA GLN A 347 -9.04 21.32 -13.75
C GLN A 347 -7.98 20.54 -12.98
N LEU A 348 -7.01 19.97 -13.69
CA LEU A 348 -5.90 19.25 -13.05
C LEU A 348 -4.95 20.20 -12.33
N ALA A 349 -4.70 21.39 -12.89
CA ALA A 349 -3.94 22.43 -12.20
C ALA A 349 -4.67 22.91 -10.92
N ASP A 350 -6.01 23.05 -10.98
CA ASP A 350 -6.83 23.39 -9.80
C ASP A 350 -6.75 22.29 -8.73
N ALA A 351 -6.76 21.01 -9.13
CA ALA A 351 -6.60 19.88 -8.23
C ALA A 351 -5.22 19.85 -7.55
N VAL A 352 -4.14 20.03 -8.34
CA VAL A 352 -2.78 20.14 -7.79
C VAL A 352 -2.66 21.32 -6.83
N GLU A 353 -3.19 22.48 -7.21
CA GLU A 353 -3.14 23.70 -6.41
C GLU A 353 -3.90 23.57 -5.08
N SER A 354 -5.11 23.00 -5.09
CA SER A 354 -5.89 22.72 -3.88
C SER A 354 -5.14 21.74 -2.98
N VAL A 355 -4.70 20.59 -3.50
CA VAL A 355 -3.96 19.60 -2.71
C VAL A 355 -2.73 20.22 -2.06
N VAL A 356 -1.89 20.93 -2.82
CA VAL A 356 -0.66 21.52 -2.28
C VAL A 356 -0.96 22.60 -1.24
N ARG A 357 -1.90 23.51 -1.50
CA ARG A 357 -2.18 24.62 -0.58
C ARG A 357 -2.92 24.19 0.70
N ASP A 358 -3.85 23.24 0.57
CA ASP A 358 -4.69 22.82 1.69
C ASP A 358 -3.95 21.86 2.63
N THR A 359 -2.90 21.19 2.14
CA THR A 359 -2.24 20.11 2.88
C THR A 359 -0.73 20.26 3.05
N GLY A 360 -0.08 21.17 2.31
CA GLY A 360 1.38 21.25 2.26
C GLY A 360 2.05 20.05 1.59
N ALA A 361 1.33 19.27 0.78
CA ALA A 361 1.89 18.12 0.08
C ALA A 361 3.15 18.48 -0.72
N GLU A 362 4.22 17.71 -0.51
CA GLU A 362 5.52 17.91 -1.18
C GLU A 362 5.66 17.04 -2.44
N LEU A 363 4.76 16.05 -2.57
CA LEU A 363 4.71 15.10 -3.68
C LEU A 363 3.24 14.79 -4.02
N VAL A 364 2.88 14.96 -5.29
CA VAL A 364 1.55 14.60 -5.81
C VAL A 364 1.65 13.35 -6.68
N ALA A 365 0.99 12.26 -6.28
CA ALA A 365 0.92 11.04 -7.07
C ALA A 365 -0.26 11.08 -8.04
N ILE A 366 -0.02 10.95 -9.34
CA ILE A 366 -1.07 10.79 -10.34
C ILE A 366 -1.46 9.30 -10.39
N ALA A 367 -2.59 8.98 -9.75
CA ALA A 367 -3.05 7.62 -9.49
C ALA A 367 -3.98 7.08 -10.59
N ASP A 368 -3.62 7.29 -11.85
CA ASP A 368 -4.38 6.80 -13.00
C ASP A 368 -4.07 5.32 -13.32
N GLU A 369 -5.00 4.63 -13.99
CA GLU A 369 -4.70 3.31 -14.57
C GLU A 369 -3.63 3.39 -15.68
N ASN A 370 -3.63 4.48 -16.46
CA ASN A 370 -2.55 4.86 -17.37
C ASN A 370 -2.58 6.37 -17.61
N THR A 371 -1.53 7.06 -17.19
CA THR A 371 -1.46 8.52 -17.23
C THR A 371 -1.24 9.05 -18.64
N ASN A 372 -2.00 10.07 -19.04
CA ASN A 372 -1.68 10.86 -20.22
C ASN A 372 -0.58 11.90 -19.89
N LEU A 373 0.68 11.55 -20.14
CA LEU A 373 1.84 12.39 -19.77
C LEU A 373 1.80 13.81 -20.35
N ARG A 374 1.30 13.97 -21.59
CA ARG A 374 1.19 15.29 -22.23
C ARG A 374 0.14 16.17 -21.55
N LEU A 375 -0.95 15.57 -21.07
CA LEU A 375 -1.98 16.25 -20.28
C LEU A 375 -1.42 16.72 -18.94
N ILE A 376 -0.71 15.85 -18.23
CA ILE A 376 -0.06 16.20 -16.96
C ILE A 376 0.99 17.30 -17.15
N ALA A 377 1.83 17.22 -18.18
CA ALA A 377 2.79 18.29 -18.47
C ALA A 377 2.09 19.65 -18.69
N ARG A 378 0.94 19.68 -19.37
CA ARG A 378 0.14 20.91 -19.52
C ARG A 378 -0.44 21.41 -18.19
N ALA A 379 -0.97 20.51 -17.37
CA ALA A 379 -1.49 20.86 -16.04
C ALA A 379 -0.39 21.42 -15.11
N MET A 380 0.78 20.77 -15.08
CA MET A 380 1.90 21.19 -14.24
C MET A 380 2.51 22.52 -14.71
N ARG A 381 2.54 22.80 -16.03
CA ARG A 381 2.90 24.14 -16.54
C ARG A 381 1.94 25.21 -16.01
N LEU A 382 0.64 24.94 -16.01
CA LEU A 382 -0.37 25.87 -15.50
C LEU A 382 -0.24 26.07 -13.99
N ALA A 383 -0.09 25.00 -13.21
CA ALA A 383 0.13 25.08 -11.77
C ALA A 383 1.40 25.90 -11.44
N ARG A 384 2.50 25.66 -12.15
CA ARG A 384 3.75 26.42 -12.01
C ARG A 384 3.58 27.89 -12.37
N ALA A 385 2.83 28.22 -13.42
CA ALA A 385 2.51 29.60 -13.78
C ALA A 385 1.70 30.33 -12.69
N ARG A 386 0.94 29.59 -11.87
CA ARG A 386 0.22 30.10 -10.70
C ARG A 386 1.05 30.09 -9.40
N GLY A 387 2.36 29.83 -9.50
CA GLY A 387 3.28 29.82 -8.37
C GLY A 387 3.29 28.52 -7.55
N VAL A 388 2.58 27.48 -8.00
CA VAL A 388 2.60 26.16 -7.34
C VAL A 388 3.73 25.32 -7.90
N ARG A 389 4.71 24.97 -7.05
CA ARG A 389 5.81 24.06 -7.40
C ARG A 389 5.72 22.84 -6.50
N VAL A 390 5.59 21.67 -7.10
CA VAL A 390 5.50 20.40 -6.39
C VAL A 390 6.15 19.31 -7.23
N ARG A 391 6.71 18.30 -6.57
CA ARG A 391 7.15 17.09 -7.27
C ARG A 391 5.94 16.23 -7.58
N PHE A 392 6.02 15.41 -8.61
CA PHE A 392 4.95 14.48 -8.92
C PHE A 392 5.46 13.14 -9.44
N ASP A 393 4.69 12.10 -9.17
CA ASP A 393 4.91 10.75 -9.68
C ASP A 393 3.75 10.36 -10.58
N VAL A 394 4.02 9.55 -11.60
CA VAL A 394 3.00 9.08 -12.55
C VAL A 394 3.07 7.57 -12.75
N ARG A 395 1.94 6.97 -13.12
CA ARG A 395 1.87 5.58 -13.61
C ARG A 395 1.58 5.60 -15.11
N ALA A 396 2.44 5.02 -15.92
CA ALA A 396 2.31 5.04 -17.37
C ALA A 396 2.73 3.70 -18.01
N ARG A 397 2.33 3.45 -19.25
CA ARG A 397 2.99 2.43 -20.10
C ARG A 397 4.34 2.98 -20.60
N LEU A 398 5.12 2.12 -21.25
CA LEU A 398 6.24 2.53 -22.11
C LEU A 398 5.71 3.23 -23.37
N GLU A 399 5.24 4.47 -23.18
CA GLU A 399 4.61 5.28 -24.21
C GLU A 399 5.66 5.88 -25.16
N ALA A 400 5.32 5.97 -26.45
CA ALA A 400 6.19 6.54 -27.48
C ALA A 400 6.63 8.00 -27.20
N GLY A 401 5.88 8.74 -26.39
CA GLY A 401 6.28 10.08 -25.96
C GLY A 401 7.61 10.11 -25.21
N LEU A 402 7.97 9.02 -24.52
CA LEU A 402 9.22 8.91 -23.76
C LEU A 402 10.45 8.63 -24.66
N LEU A 403 10.25 8.41 -25.96
CA LEU A 403 11.34 8.32 -26.94
C LEU A 403 11.97 9.68 -27.24
N ASP A 404 11.28 10.77 -26.91
CA ASP A 404 11.74 12.14 -27.10
C ASP A 404 12.50 12.63 -25.85
N PRO A 405 13.84 12.82 -25.93
CA PRO A 405 14.64 13.29 -24.80
C PRO A 405 14.29 14.71 -24.34
N GLU A 406 13.74 15.57 -25.22
CA GLU A 406 13.28 16.92 -24.84
C GLU A 406 12.04 16.84 -23.97
N PHE A 407 11.10 15.96 -24.31
CA PHE A 407 9.91 15.73 -23.50
C PHE A 407 10.25 15.15 -22.12
N CYS A 408 11.21 14.21 -22.04
CA CYS A 408 11.67 13.68 -20.75
C CYS A 408 12.32 14.77 -19.88
N ARG A 409 13.18 15.63 -20.45
CA ARG A 409 13.76 16.78 -19.73
C ARG A 409 12.69 17.77 -19.26
N GLU A 410 11.69 18.05 -20.10
CA GLU A 410 10.58 18.90 -19.71
C GLU A 410 9.79 18.32 -18.52
N LEU A 411 9.51 17.01 -18.51
CA LEU A 411 8.85 16.37 -17.38
C LEU A 411 9.65 16.56 -16.09
N ALA A 412 10.98 16.38 -16.14
CA ALA A 412 11.87 16.60 -15.00
C ALA A 412 11.82 18.08 -14.53
N ASP A 413 11.90 19.03 -15.45
CA ASP A 413 11.83 20.47 -15.15
C ASP A 413 10.49 20.89 -14.52
N LEU A 414 9.41 20.17 -14.83
CA LEU A 414 8.09 20.36 -14.24
C LEU A 414 7.95 19.71 -12.86
N GLY A 415 8.91 18.88 -12.44
CA GLY A 415 8.93 18.22 -11.14
C GLY A 415 8.60 16.72 -11.18
N CYS A 416 8.59 16.08 -12.35
CA CYS A 416 8.40 14.62 -12.45
C CYS A 416 9.57 13.92 -11.75
N ALA A 417 9.28 13.26 -10.64
CA ALA A 417 10.27 12.56 -9.83
C ALA A 417 10.40 11.10 -10.27
N GLN A 418 9.27 10.46 -10.58
CA GLN A 418 9.22 9.04 -10.88
C GLN A 418 8.15 8.69 -11.91
N ILE A 419 8.45 7.69 -12.75
CA ILE A 419 7.47 7.02 -13.61
C ILE A 419 7.44 5.54 -13.27
N ALA A 420 6.28 5.06 -12.79
CA ALA A 420 6.02 3.64 -12.57
C ALA A 420 5.42 3.01 -13.84
N ILE A 421 5.96 1.87 -14.26
CA ILE A 421 5.67 1.21 -15.53
C ILE A 421 5.44 -0.29 -15.33
N GLY A 422 4.40 -0.85 -15.96
CA GLY A 422 4.23 -2.31 -16.03
C GLY A 422 5.21 -2.95 -17.00
N TYR A 423 5.94 -3.97 -16.54
CA TYR A 423 6.93 -4.73 -17.30
C TYR A 423 6.50 -6.19 -17.40
N GLU A 424 5.99 -6.57 -18.56
CA GLU A 424 5.52 -7.93 -18.87
C GLU A 424 6.51 -8.73 -19.73
N GLY A 425 7.79 -8.33 -19.71
CA GLY A 425 8.87 -8.92 -20.50
C GLY A 425 9.25 -8.13 -21.76
N THR A 426 10.20 -8.68 -22.52
CA THR A 426 10.77 -8.08 -23.75
C THR A 426 10.39 -8.82 -25.03
N SER A 427 9.65 -9.94 -24.93
CA SER A 427 9.13 -10.63 -26.11
C SER A 427 8.01 -9.83 -26.76
N GLN A 428 8.23 -9.33 -27.99
CA GLN A 428 7.18 -8.62 -28.75
C GLN A 428 5.95 -9.52 -28.97
N ARG A 429 6.15 -10.83 -29.17
CA ARG A 429 5.08 -11.81 -29.34
C ARG A 429 4.14 -11.83 -28.12
N LEU A 430 4.69 -11.90 -26.91
CA LEU A 430 3.92 -11.90 -25.67
C LEU A 430 3.25 -10.55 -25.42
N LEU A 431 3.94 -9.43 -25.68
CA LEU A 431 3.38 -8.09 -25.56
C LEU A 431 2.19 -7.86 -26.50
N ASP A 432 2.26 -8.39 -27.72
CA ASP A 432 1.17 -8.36 -28.71
C ASP A 432 0.01 -9.26 -28.29
N LEU A 433 0.29 -10.47 -27.80
CA LEU A 433 -0.73 -11.40 -27.30
C LEU A 433 -1.48 -10.84 -26.09
N LEU A 434 -0.77 -10.12 -25.20
CA LEU A 434 -1.37 -9.38 -24.10
C LEU A 434 -2.03 -8.06 -24.53
N ASP A 435 -1.92 -7.65 -25.80
CA ASP A 435 -2.42 -6.39 -26.34
C ASP A 435 -1.94 -5.19 -25.49
N ARG A 436 -0.61 -5.12 -25.25
CA ARG A 436 0.01 -4.05 -24.46
C ARG A 436 0.16 -2.76 -25.24
N GLY A 437 0.30 -2.85 -26.55
CA GLY A 437 0.45 -1.68 -27.42
C GLY A 437 1.75 -0.93 -27.21
N VAL A 438 2.82 -1.66 -26.89
CA VAL A 438 4.17 -1.15 -26.72
C VAL A 438 5.12 -1.95 -27.60
N ARG A 439 6.28 -1.37 -27.91
CA ARG A 439 7.32 -2.02 -28.70
C ARG A 439 8.49 -2.37 -27.78
N ALA A 440 8.87 -3.63 -27.72
CA ALA A 440 10.02 -4.08 -26.92
C ALA A 440 11.31 -3.34 -27.30
N ALA A 441 11.50 -3.07 -28.59
CA ALA A 441 12.67 -2.36 -29.12
C ALA A 441 12.82 -0.92 -28.58
N ASP A 442 11.76 -0.32 -28.04
CA ASP A 442 11.79 1.05 -27.53
C ASP A 442 12.26 1.11 -26.06
N TYR A 443 12.30 -0.03 -25.36
CA TYR A 443 12.52 -0.08 -23.91
C TYR A 443 13.86 0.55 -23.52
N GLN A 444 14.96 0.13 -24.15
CA GLN A 444 16.29 0.63 -23.80
C GLN A 444 16.41 2.14 -24.01
N ARG A 445 15.90 2.65 -25.15
CA ARG A 445 15.90 4.08 -25.46
C ARG A 445 15.12 4.89 -24.42
N ILE A 446 14.01 4.36 -23.93
CA ILE A 446 13.21 5.02 -22.87
C ILE A 446 13.97 5.00 -21.53
N VAL A 447 14.61 3.89 -21.15
CA VAL A 447 15.49 3.85 -19.96
C VAL A 447 16.58 4.90 -20.06
N ASP A 448 17.20 5.02 -21.24
CA ASP A 448 18.24 6.01 -21.51
C ASP A 448 17.75 7.44 -21.30
N ASN A 449 16.67 7.81 -21.99
CA ASN A 449 16.11 9.16 -21.91
C ASN A 449 15.65 9.53 -20.49
N LEU A 450 15.05 8.59 -19.74
CA LEU A 450 14.59 8.86 -18.37
C LEU A 450 15.77 9.00 -17.40
N THR A 451 16.78 8.14 -17.53
CA THR A 451 18.01 8.23 -16.72
C THR A 451 18.70 9.56 -16.95
N ASP A 452 18.88 9.97 -18.22
CA ASP A 452 19.55 11.20 -18.60
C ASP A 452 18.79 12.45 -18.13
N ALA A 453 17.46 12.37 -18.05
CA ALA A 453 16.62 13.43 -17.49
C ALA A 453 16.59 13.44 -15.95
N GLY A 454 17.19 12.45 -15.27
CA GLY A 454 17.16 12.32 -13.82
C GLY A 454 15.80 11.86 -13.26
N ILE A 455 14.97 11.20 -14.07
CA ILE A 455 13.67 10.66 -13.65
C ILE A 455 13.84 9.19 -13.27
N THR A 456 13.44 8.83 -12.05
CA THR A 456 13.49 7.43 -11.62
C THR A 456 12.43 6.59 -12.34
N MET A 457 12.86 5.56 -13.07
CA MET A 457 11.96 4.56 -13.62
C MET A 457 11.77 3.41 -12.64
N ARG A 458 10.53 3.04 -12.35
CA ARG A 458 10.21 1.87 -11.51
C ARG A 458 9.31 0.91 -12.25
N LEU A 459 9.64 -0.37 -12.17
CA LEU A 459 8.96 -1.44 -12.89
C LEU A 459 8.10 -2.27 -11.94
N SER A 460 6.86 -2.52 -12.34
CA SER A 460 6.03 -3.60 -11.81
C SER A 460 6.22 -4.81 -12.74
N VAL A 461 6.97 -5.80 -12.28
CA VAL A 461 7.37 -6.95 -13.09
C VAL A 461 6.32 -8.05 -12.98
N MET A 462 5.79 -8.48 -14.12
CA MET A 462 4.83 -9.58 -14.22
C MET A 462 5.55 -10.87 -14.63
N GLY A 463 5.31 -11.95 -13.90
CA GLY A 463 5.70 -13.31 -14.26
C GLY A 463 4.51 -14.17 -14.65
N HIS A 464 4.78 -15.40 -15.10
CA HIS A 464 3.74 -16.33 -15.61
C HIS A 464 3.01 -15.75 -16.83
N VAL A 465 3.75 -15.06 -17.70
CA VAL A 465 3.21 -14.37 -18.87
C VAL A 465 2.88 -15.39 -19.97
N LEU A 466 1.67 -15.96 -19.90
CA LEU A 466 1.16 -16.91 -20.88
C LEU A 466 2.20 -18.02 -21.17
N ASP A 467 2.38 -18.37 -22.44
CA ASP A 467 3.27 -19.42 -22.92
C ASP A 467 4.75 -18.95 -23.06
N GLU A 468 5.22 -18.11 -22.14
CA GLU A 468 6.61 -17.62 -22.11
C GLU A 468 7.61 -18.78 -22.13
N THR A 469 8.43 -18.81 -23.18
CA THR A 469 9.51 -19.79 -23.33
C THR A 469 10.68 -19.46 -22.40
N PRO A 470 11.52 -20.46 -22.04
CA PRO A 470 12.72 -20.20 -21.25
C PRO A 470 13.63 -19.12 -21.85
N ASP A 471 13.79 -19.09 -23.17
CA ASP A 471 14.65 -18.10 -23.84
C ASP A 471 14.07 -16.67 -23.72
N GLU A 472 12.76 -16.49 -23.90
CA GLU A 472 12.08 -15.20 -23.72
C GLU A 472 12.19 -14.69 -22.26
N PHE A 473 12.15 -15.61 -21.30
CA PHE A 473 12.40 -15.29 -19.89
C PHE A 473 13.85 -14.84 -19.67
N GLU A 474 14.84 -15.54 -20.23
CA GLU A 474 16.25 -15.17 -20.11
C GLU A 474 16.55 -13.79 -20.73
N GLU A 475 15.95 -13.47 -21.87
CA GLU A 475 16.05 -12.14 -22.48
C GLU A 475 15.47 -11.05 -21.56
N SER A 476 14.30 -11.31 -21.00
CA SER A 476 13.62 -10.38 -20.09
C SER A 476 14.39 -10.19 -18.78
N LEU A 477 15.01 -11.24 -18.23
CA LEU A 477 15.88 -11.16 -17.06
C LEU A 477 17.17 -10.40 -17.37
N ARG A 478 17.75 -10.62 -18.55
CA ARG A 478 18.97 -9.93 -19.00
C ARG A 478 18.75 -8.43 -19.08
N PHE A 479 17.65 -7.99 -19.70
CA PHE A 479 17.29 -6.57 -19.76
C PHE A 479 17.21 -5.93 -18.36
N LEU A 480 16.57 -6.60 -17.39
CA LEU A 480 16.49 -6.11 -16.02
C LEU A 480 17.87 -6.06 -15.33
N THR A 481 18.71 -7.07 -15.58
CA THR A 481 20.05 -7.18 -14.99
C THR A 481 20.99 -6.10 -15.54
N ASP A 482 20.95 -5.86 -16.85
CA ASP A 482 21.78 -4.87 -17.54
C ASP A 482 21.41 -3.43 -17.13
N ASN A 483 20.16 -3.21 -16.71
CA ASN A 483 19.65 -1.90 -16.30
C ASN A 483 19.45 -1.76 -14.78
N GLN A 484 19.90 -2.70 -13.96
CA GLN A 484 19.59 -2.76 -12.51
C GLN A 484 19.99 -1.50 -11.71
N ASP A 485 21.02 -0.78 -12.15
CA ASP A 485 21.48 0.45 -11.47
C ASP A 485 20.68 1.69 -11.91
N ARG A 486 19.76 1.55 -12.88
CA ARG A 486 18.97 2.63 -13.49
C ARG A 486 17.47 2.48 -13.26
N ILE A 487 17.04 1.32 -12.78
CA ILE A 487 15.63 0.97 -12.60
C ILE A 487 15.38 0.52 -11.15
N GLY A 488 14.23 0.89 -10.60
CA GLY A 488 13.68 0.25 -9.41
C GLY A 488 12.69 -0.84 -9.78
N ILE A 489 12.47 -1.82 -8.88
CA ILE A 489 11.33 -2.74 -8.99
C ILE A 489 10.38 -2.45 -7.83
N ASP A 490 9.12 -2.15 -8.15
CA ASP A 490 8.07 -1.83 -7.18
C ASP A 490 7.25 -3.03 -6.76
N ALA A 491 7.02 -3.95 -7.69
CA ALA A 491 6.18 -5.10 -7.48
C ALA A 491 6.67 -6.26 -8.34
N LEU A 492 6.51 -7.47 -7.80
CA LEU A 492 6.66 -8.73 -8.51
C LEU A 492 5.33 -9.46 -8.37
N GLU A 493 4.66 -9.71 -9.48
CA GLU A 493 3.33 -10.33 -9.49
C GLU A 493 3.30 -11.46 -10.51
N LEU A 494 2.72 -12.61 -10.16
CA LEU A 494 2.32 -13.59 -11.17
C LEU A 494 1.02 -13.10 -11.82
N LEU A 495 0.87 -13.38 -13.11
CA LEU A 495 -0.37 -13.15 -13.84
C LEU A 495 -1.55 -13.83 -13.16
N ILE A 496 -2.64 -13.09 -12.98
CA ILE A 496 -3.91 -13.55 -12.38
C ILE A 496 -5.05 -13.23 -13.34
N ALA A 497 -5.92 -14.22 -13.60
CA ALA A 497 -7.16 -14.03 -14.35
C ALA A 497 -8.26 -13.50 -13.43
N GLU A 498 -8.24 -12.19 -13.15
CA GLU A 498 -9.31 -11.54 -12.36
C GLU A 498 -10.65 -11.53 -13.11
N PRO A 499 -11.79 -11.62 -12.41
CA PRO A 499 -13.10 -11.42 -13.01
C PRO A 499 -13.18 -10.13 -13.81
N GLY A 500 -13.83 -10.17 -14.97
CA GLY A 500 -13.97 -9.00 -15.85
C GLY A 500 -12.73 -8.64 -16.69
N SER A 501 -11.60 -9.33 -16.54
CA SER A 501 -10.48 -9.26 -17.50
C SER A 501 -10.83 -9.97 -18.82
N ARG A 502 -10.13 -9.67 -19.92
CA ARG A 502 -10.26 -10.45 -21.16
C ARG A 502 -9.74 -11.88 -20.99
N LEU A 503 -8.72 -12.09 -20.15
CA LEU A 503 -8.24 -13.43 -19.80
C LEU A 503 -9.36 -14.29 -19.19
N ALA A 504 -10.16 -13.71 -18.29
CA ALA A 504 -11.28 -14.42 -17.67
C ALA A 504 -12.47 -14.65 -18.63
N ARG A 505 -12.73 -13.71 -19.55
CA ARG A 505 -13.87 -13.81 -20.49
C ARG A 505 -13.62 -14.73 -21.68
N HIS A 506 -12.38 -14.78 -22.18
CA HIS A 506 -12.00 -15.52 -23.40
C HIS A 506 -10.68 -16.28 -23.18
N PRO A 507 -10.58 -17.15 -22.17
CA PRO A 507 -9.32 -17.80 -21.80
C PRO A 507 -8.70 -18.60 -22.95
N GLU A 508 -9.51 -19.23 -23.79
CA GLU A 508 -9.09 -20.02 -24.94
C GLU A 508 -8.29 -19.20 -25.97
N HIS A 509 -8.59 -17.90 -26.12
CA HIS A 509 -7.86 -17.01 -27.02
C HIS A 509 -6.40 -16.81 -26.61
N PHE A 510 -6.12 -16.98 -25.31
CA PHE A 510 -4.80 -16.79 -24.71
C PHE A 510 -4.13 -18.12 -24.35
N GLY A 511 -4.67 -19.25 -24.82
CA GLY A 511 -4.16 -20.58 -24.48
C GLY A 511 -4.38 -20.96 -23.02
N LEU A 512 -5.37 -20.38 -22.35
CA LEU A 512 -5.66 -20.62 -20.93
C LEU A 512 -6.83 -21.58 -20.74
N ALA A 513 -6.76 -22.37 -19.68
CA ALA A 513 -7.91 -23.08 -19.10
C ALA A 513 -8.11 -22.58 -17.66
N LEU A 514 -9.32 -22.14 -17.32
CA LEU A 514 -9.66 -21.61 -15.99
C LEU A 514 -10.51 -22.58 -15.20
N ASP A 515 -10.25 -22.69 -13.90
CA ASP A 515 -11.20 -23.27 -12.96
C ASP A 515 -12.07 -22.16 -12.36
N THR A 516 -13.29 -22.03 -12.85
CA THR A 516 -14.26 -21.02 -12.37
C THR A 516 -15.12 -21.53 -11.22
N THR A 517 -14.97 -22.80 -10.82
CA THR A 517 -15.79 -23.45 -9.79
C THR A 517 -15.02 -23.71 -8.49
N GLY A 518 -13.70 -23.81 -8.60
CA GLY A 518 -12.81 -24.01 -7.46
C GLY A 518 -12.45 -22.72 -6.71
N PRO A 519 -11.63 -22.85 -5.65
CA PRO A 519 -11.17 -21.71 -4.87
C PRO A 519 -10.36 -20.73 -5.72
N LEU A 520 -10.60 -19.44 -5.50
CA LEU A 520 -9.82 -18.36 -6.09
C LEU A 520 -8.33 -18.47 -5.73
N THR A 521 -7.49 -17.87 -6.55
CA THR A 521 -6.04 -17.83 -6.35
C THR A 521 -5.52 -16.39 -6.37
N GLY A 522 -4.42 -16.17 -5.66
CA GLY A 522 -3.68 -14.92 -5.65
C GLY A 522 -2.18 -15.18 -5.54
N ASN A 523 -1.44 -14.18 -5.07
CA ASN A 523 0.03 -14.20 -4.97
C ASN A 523 0.53 -14.03 -3.52
N PRO A 524 0.11 -14.88 -2.55
CA PRO A 524 0.47 -14.73 -1.13
C PRO A 524 1.98 -14.85 -0.86
N GLU A 525 2.74 -15.48 -1.76
CA GLU A 525 4.19 -15.60 -1.67
C GLU A 525 4.92 -14.30 -2.05
N LEU A 526 4.25 -13.40 -2.78
CA LEU A 526 4.86 -12.22 -3.39
C LEU A 526 4.23 -10.90 -2.89
N ASN A 527 2.98 -10.92 -2.45
CA ASN A 527 2.21 -9.73 -2.14
C ASN A 527 1.51 -9.88 -0.78
N TYR A 528 1.46 -8.80 -0.02
CA TYR A 528 0.78 -8.80 1.27
C TYR A 528 -0.70 -9.13 1.06
N LEU A 529 -1.20 -10.05 1.89
CA LEU A 529 -2.58 -10.53 1.86
C LEU A 529 -3.03 -11.04 0.47
N GLY A 530 -2.09 -11.54 -0.34
CA GLY A 530 -2.37 -12.20 -1.60
C GLY A 530 -2.51 -11.30 -2.82
N GLY A 531 -2.50 -9.97 -2.65
CA GLY A 531 -2.60 -9.02 -3.76
C GLY A 531 -3.88 -9.18 -4.60
N ARG A 532 -3.71 -9.31 -5.92
CA ARG A 532 -4.82 -9.58 -6.85
C ARG A 532 -5.34 -11.00 -6.69
N VAL A 533 -6.66 -11.17 -6.80
CA VAL A 533 -7.33 -12.46 -6.62
C VAL A 533 -8.26 -12.75 -7.79
N GLY A 534 -8.11 -13.92 -8.40
CA GLY A 534 -8.83 -14.35 -9.60
C GLY A 534 -8.98 -15.86 -9.70
N TYR A 535 -9.29 -16.35 -10.89
CA TYR A 535 -9.49 -17.79 -11.13
C TYR A 535 -8.14 -18.51 -11.23
N PRO A 536 -8.00 -19.73 -10.66
CA PRO A 536 -6.91 -20.63 -11.01
C PRO A 536 -6.87 -20.85 -12.52
N MET A 537 -5.66 -20.84 -13.08
CA MET A 537 -5.44 -20.98 -14.51
C MET A 537 -4.31 -21.96 -14.81
N THR A 538 -4.48 -22.71 -15.89
CA THR A 538 -3.44 -23.49 -16.54
C THR A 538 -3.11 -22.85 -17.88
N VAL A 539 -1.83 -22.69 -18.18
CA VAL A 539 -1.35 -22.17 -19.46
C VAL A 539 -0.94 -23.33 -20.36
N GLY A 540 -1.59 -23.48 -21.51
CA GLY A 540 -1.21 -24.47 -22.52
C GLY A 540 0.17 -24.15 -23.11
N GLY A 541 1.11 -25.11 -23.03
CA GLY A 541 2.48 -24.93 -23.54
C GLY A 541 3.36 -23.97 -22.71
N GLY A 542 2.82 -23.37 -21.66
CA GLY A 542 3.55 -22.48 -20.74
C GLY A 542 4.03 -23.18 -19.47
N ALA A 543 4.75 -22.40 -18.65
CA ALA A 543 5.22 -22.86 -17.34
C ALA A 543 4.04 -23.12 -16.39
N ALA A 544 4.19 -24.10 -15.50
CA ALA A 544 3.28 -24.22 -14.36
C ALA A 544 3.50 -23.06 -13.37
N ARG A 545 2.49 -22.72 -12.54
CA ARG A 545 2.59 -21.64 -11.54
C ARG A 545 3.85 -21.76 -10.66
N ALA A 546 4.19 -22.97 -10.21
CA ALA A 546 5.35 -23.21 -9.35
C ALA A 546 6.68 -22.89 -10.08
N GLU A 547 6.78 -23.26 -11.35
CA GLU A 547 7.93 -22.93 -12.19
C GLU A 547 8.01 -21.41 -12.45
N ALA A 548 6.88 -20.78 -12.77
CA ALA A 548 6.81 -19.34 -12.97
C ALA A 548 7.15 -18.54 -11.69
N LEU A 549 6.77 -19.04 -10.51
CA LEU A 549 7.20 -18.48 -9.23
C LEU A 549 8.72 -18.58 -9.08
N GLY A 550 9.30 -19.75 -9.36
CA GLY A 550 10.76 -19.94 -9.34
C GLY A 550 11.52 -19.00 -10.28
N ARG A 551 10.95 -18.70 -11.46
CA ARG A 551 11.46 -17.69 -12.40
C ARG A 551 11.43 -16.28 -11.79
N LEU A 552 10.31 -15.86 -11.18
CA LEU A 552 10.24 -14.54 -10.51
C LEU A 552 11.17 -14.44 -9.29
N GLU A 553 11.31 -15.49 -8.50
CA GLU A 553 12.29 -15.51 -7.41
C GLU A 553 13.73 -15.33 -7.93
N ARG A 554 14.03 -15.90 -9.10
CA ARG A 554 15.33 -15.68 -9.76
C ARG A 554 15.49 -14.21 -10.16
N VAL A 555 14.46 -13.53 -10.64
CA VAL A 555 14.50 -12.07 -10.87
C VAL A 555 14.88 -11.35 -9.58
N PHE A 556 14.19 -11.63 -8.47
CA PHE A 556 14.45 -11.01 -7.17
C PHE A 556 15.88 -11.24 -6.66
N ARG A 557 16.43 -12.45 -6.87
CA ARG A 557 17.81 -12.79 -6.44
C ARG A 557 18.89 -12.19 -7.35
N THR A 558 18.58 -11.95 -8.63
CA THR A 558 19.58 -11.54 -9.63
C THR A 558 19.62 -10.03 -9.81
N VAL A 559 18.46 -9.37 -9.80
CA VAL A 559 18.32 -7.93 -9.98
C VAL A 559 18.28 -7.30 -8.60
N ALA A 560 19.18 -6.39 -8.26
CA ALA A 560 19.19 -5.70 -6.98
C ALA A 560 18.03 -4.67 -6.89
N PRO A 561 16.83 -5.03 -6.41
CA PRO A 561 15.58 -4.31 -6.74
C PRO A 561 15.46 -2.95 -6.03
N GLY A 562 16.31 -2.69 -5.02
CA GLY A 562 16.31 -1.49 -4.19
C GLY A 562 17.43 -0.49 -4.48
N ARG A 563 18.38 -0.78 -5.38
CA ARG A 563 19.58 0.05 -5.59
C ARG A 563 19.28 1.45 -6.12
N ALA A 564 18.30 1.58 -7.00
CA ALA A 564 17.87 2.86 -7.57
C ALA A 564 16.81 3.61 -6.71
N GLY A 565 16.55 3.18 -5.47
CA GLY A 565 15.56 3.80 -4.58
C GLY A 565 16.12 4.99 -3.77
N ARG A 566 15.30 6.03 -3.56
CA ARG A 566 15.59 7.14 -2.61
C ARG A 566 15.89 6.68 -1.18
N LEU A 567 15.43 5.47 -0.82
CA LEU A 567 15.55 4.83 0.49
C LEU A 567 16.76 3.91 0.62
N SER A 568 17.60 3.78 -0.42
CA SER A 568 18.89 3.12 -0.20
C SER A 568 19.66 3.99 0.79
N PRO A 569 20.02 3.48 1.99
CA PRO A 569 20.94 4.22 2.85
C PRO A 569 22.15 4.57 1.98
N PRO A 570 22.65 5.82 2.05
CA PRO A 570 23.80 6.21 1.24
C PRO A 570 24.83 5.10 1.39
N SER A 571 25.17 4.45 0.27
CA SER A 571 26.23 3.45 0.30
C SER A 571 27.40 4.13 0.96
N THR A 572 27.88 3.55 2.05
CA THR A 572 29.07 4.01 2.79
C THR A 572 30.05 4.62 1.79
N THR A 573 30.39 5.90 1.99
CA THR A 573 31.28 6.66 1.13
C THR A 573 32.40 5.75 0.63
N PRO A 574 32.53 5.52 -0.70
CA PRO A 574 33.59 4.67 -1.22
C PRO A 574 34.92 5.35 -0.87
N GLY A 575 35.58 4.89 0.18
CA GLY A 575 36.81 5.52 0.68
C GLY A 575 37.12 5.33 2.16
N ALA A 576 36.14 5.01 3.02
CA ALA A 576 36.44 4.65 4.41
C ALA A 576 36.84 3.17 4.48
N GLY A 577 38.12 2.88 4.77
CA GLY A 577 38.58 1.52 5.07
C GLY A 577 37.75 0.86 6.18
N PRO A 578 37.81 -0.48 6.34
CA PRO A 578 37.01 -1.15 7.36
C PRO A 578 37.35 -0.60 8.74
N ARG A 579 36.42 0.16 9.34
CA ARG A 579 36.54 0.60 10.74
C ARG A 579 36.70 -0.66 11.58
N GLU A 580 37.74 -0.76 12.39
CA GLU A 580 37.92 -1.85 13.36
C GLU A 580 37.27 -1.45 14.68
N ALA A 581 36.68 -2.41 15.40
CA ALA A 581 36.17 -2.17 16.74
C ALA A 581 36.54 -3.31 17.69
N GLU A 582 37.14 -3.00 18.83
CA GLU A 582 37.52 -4.00 19.83
C GLU A 582 36.38 -4.41 20.75
N LEU A 583 35.49 -3.48 21.04
CA LEU A 583 34.38 -3.64 21.96
C LEU A 583 33.21 -2.79 21.48
N ILE A 584 32.05 -3.41 21.28
CA ILE A 584 30.82 -2.71 20.90
C ILE A 584 29.67 -3.05 21.84
N GLY A 585 28.82 -2.07 22.11
CA GLY A 585 27.52 -2.24 22.72
C GLY A 585 26.44 -2.35 21.65
N PRO A 586 25.65 -3.43 21.59
CA PRO A 586 24.49 -3.49 20.70
C PRO A 586 23.52 -2.34 20.99
N HIS A 587 22.85 -1.82 19.96
CA HIS A 587 21.80 -0.81 20.17
C HIS A 587 20.61 -1.38 20.97
N PRO A 588 19.79 -0.52 21.61
CA PRO A 588 18.63 -0.96 22.39
C PRO A 588 17.56 -1.78 21.64
N TRP A 589 17.59 -1.79 20.31
CA TRP A 589 16.74 -2.58 19.42
C TRP A 589 17.43 -3.80 18.81
N VAL A 590 18.70 -4.02 19.13
CA VAL A 590 19.48 -5.19 18.72
C VAL A 590 19.43 -6.23 19.83
N ARG A 591 19.20 -7.49 19.48
CA ARG A 591 19.05 -8.59 20.43
C ARG A 591 19.97 -9.73 20.06
N ILE A 592 20.59 -10.33 21.08
CA ILE A 592 21.31 -11.59 20.90
C ILE A 592 20.28 -12.72 20.97
N VAL A 593 20.26 -13.57 19.94
CA VAL A 593 19.37 -14.72 19.86
C VAL A 593 19.83 -15.74 20.91
N PRO A 594 18.92 -16.27 21.76
CA PRO A 594 19.25 -17.34 22.70
C PRO A 594 19.90 -18.53 21.99
N ALA A 595 20.96 -19.09 22.57
CA ALA A 595 21.75 -20.15 21.93
C ALA A 595 20.92 -21.42 21.68
N GLU A 596 19.92 -21.66 22.52
CA GLU A 596 18.98 -22.77 22.42
C GLU A 596 18.05 -22.63 21.21
N LEU A 597 17.79 -21.38 20.77
CA LEU A 597 16.90 -21.08 19.64
C LEU A 597 17.65 -20.98 18.30
N ASP A 598 18.93 -20.57 18.30
CA ASP A 598 19.76 -20.49 17.10
C ASP A 598 20.17 -21.89 16.60
N GLY A 599 20.29 -22.87 17.50
CA GLY A 599 20.70 -24.25 17.17
C GLY A 599 22.17 -24.40 16.73
N ALA A 600 22.94 -23.30 16.67
CA ALA A 600 24.34 -23.27 16.29
C ALA A 600 25.23 -22.81 17.46
N HIS A 601 26.02 -23.74 18.01
CA HIS A 601 26.85 -23.47 19.19
C HIS A 601 28.17 -22.76 18.88
N ASP A 602 28.58 -22.69 17.62
CA ASP A 602 29.86 -22.10 17.19
C ASP A 602 29.76 -20.59 16.87
N ARG A 603 28.55 -20.03 16.95
CA ARG A 603 28.27 -18.63 16.63
C ARG A 603 27.44 -17.90 17.70
N ILE A 604 27.40 -16.59 17.56
CA ILE A 604 26.50 -15.67 18.25
C ILE A 604 25.60 -15.10 17.15
N ALA A 605 24.32 -15.46 17.18
CA ALA A 605 23.32 -14.86 16.31
C ALA A 605 22.78 -13.58 16.95
N ILE A 606 22.65 -12.54 16.13
CA ILE A 606 22.20 -11.21 16.54
C ILE A 606 21.08 -10.78 15.59
N ALA A 607 19.97 -10.34 16.15
CA ALA A 607 18.85 -9.76 15.42
C ALA A 607 18.84 -8.23 15.58
N ASP A 608 19.00 -7.49 14.49
CA ASP A 608 18.63 -6.07 14.41
C ASP A 608 17.13 -6.01 14.07
N LEU A 609 16.32 -5.72 15.09
CA LEU A 609 14.86 -5.72 14.97
C LEU A 609 14.35 -4.49 14.23
N VAL A 610 15.09 -3.38 14.24
CA VAL A 610 14.72 -2.21 13.43
C VAL A 610 14.98 -2.54 11.97
N ARG A 611 16.15 -3.04 11.60
CA ARG A 611 16.47 -3.30 10.18
C ARG A 611 16.01 -4.65 9.65
N GLU A 612 15.41 -5.47 10.50
CA GLU A 612 14.93 -6.83 10.19
C GLU A 612 16.05 -7.71 9.62
N ARG A 613 17.24 -7.64 10.25
CA ARG A 613 18.44 -8.34 9.80
C ARG A 613 19.00 -9.25 10.89
N PHE A 614 19.47 -10.41 10.47
CA PHE A 614 20.22 -11.32 11.31
C PHE A 614 21.71 -11.28 10.93
N TYR A 615 22.56 -11.27 11.95
CA TYR A 615 24.01 -11.36 11.82
C TYR A 615 24.50 -12.58 12.58
N ALA A 616 25.50 -13.27 12.02
CA ALA A 616 26.13 -14.42 12.65
C ALA A 616 27.61 -14.11 12.90
N LEU A 617 28.02 -14.08 14.17
CA LEU A 617 29.40 -13.84 14.58
C LEU A 617 30.05 -15.15 15.09
N PRO A 618 31.17 -15.62 14.53
CA PRO A 618 31.83 -16.82 15.05
C PRO A 618 32.35 -16.60 16.48
N ARG A 619 32.05 -17.52 17.40
CA ARG A 619 32.50 -17.44 18.81
C ARG A 619 34.01 -17.50 18.97
N ARG A 620 34.72 -18.07 17.99
CA ARG A 620 36.19 -18.03 17.96
C ARG A 620 36.73 -16.61 17.76
N ASP A 621 35.98 -15.75 17.08
CA ASP A 621 36.39 -14.41 16.68
C ASP A 621 35.78 -13.32 17.57
N VAL A 622 34.61 -13.57 18.18
CA VAL A 622 33.88 -12.62 19.05
C VAL A 622 33.36 -13.30 20.31
N ALA A 623 33.48 -12.64 21.46
CA ALA A 623 32.91 -13.05 22.74
C ALA A 623 31.73 -12.15 23.12
N GLN A 624 30.66 -12.74 23.68
CA GLN A 624 29.66 -11.98 24.44
C GLN A 624 30.12 -11.93 25.91
N ARG A 625 30.22 -10.73 26.47
CA ARG A 625 30.50 -10.49 27.89
C ARG A 625 29.20 -10.59 28.71
N ALA A 626 29.34 -10.75 30.03
CA ALA A 626 28.21 -10.86 30.96
C ALA A 626 27.35 -9.57 31.02
N ASP A 627 27.94 -8.41 30.71
CA ASP A 627 27.27 -7.11 30.58
C ASP A 627 26.57 -6.92 29.22
N GLY A 628 26.58 -7.93 28.34
CA GLY A 628 25.97 -7.89 27.02
C GLY A 628 26.83 -7.28 25.92
N LEU A 629 28.04 -6.80 26.24
CA LEU A 629 28.96 -6.25 25.24
C LEU A 629 29.58 -7.35 24.36
N LEU A 630 29.90 -6.98 23.11
CA LEU A 630 30.58 -7.86 22.16
C LEU A 630 32.04 -7.46 22.05
N ALA A 631 32.95 -8.37 22.40
CA ALA A 631 34.39 -8.14 22.40
C ALA A 631 35.09 -8.98 21.33
N ALA A 632 35.99 -8.37 20.56
CA ALA A 632 36.80 -9.08 19.58
C ALA A 632 37.83 -9.99 20.29
N ARG A 633 37.97 -11.22 19.80
CA ARG A 633 39.02 -12.18 20.21
C ARG A 633 40.18 -12.24 19.23
N THR A 634 39.93 -11.84 17.98
CA THR A 634 40.89 -11.92 16.87
C THR A 634 40.83 -10.64 16.03
N ALA A 635 41.82 -10.43 15.15
CA ALA A 635 41.79 -9.34 14.17
C ALA A 635 40.56 -9.45 13.24
N ARG A 636 40.17 -10.68 12.87
CA ARG A 636 38.92 -10.93 12.14
C ARG A 636 37.70 -10.48 12.96
N GLY A 637 37.70 -10.73 14.27
CA GLY A 637 36.70 -10.24 15.20
C GLY A 637 36.56 -8.71 15.17
N ARG A 638 37.68 -7.98 15.20
CA ARG A 638 37.68 -6.51 15.13
C ARG A 638 37.02 -5.97 13.86
N LEU A 639 37.30 -6.59 12.72
CA LEU A 639 36.67 -6.25 11.44
C LEU A 639 35.17 -6.56 11.43
N LEU A 640 34.75 -7.69 12.01
CA LEU A 640 33.34 -8.06 12.10
C LEU A 640 32.54 -7.10 12.98
N LEU A 641 33.07 -6.74 14.16
CA LEU A 641 32.43 -5.75 15.03
C LEU A 641 32.37 -4.37 14.38
N GLY A 642 33.44 -3.98 13.68
CA GLY A 642 33.48 -2.80 12.85
C GLY A 642 32.41 -2.73 11.77
N ARG A 643 32.16 -3.85 11.08
CA ARG A 643 31.05 -3.99 10.12
C ARG A 643 29.68 -3.86 10.79
N LEU A 644 29.51 -4.37 12.01
CA LEU A 644 28.27 -4.17 12.76
C LEU A 644 28.05 -2.71 13.13
N VAL A 645 29.10 -1.98 13.49
CA VAL A 645 29.03 -0.52 13.70
C VAL A 645 28.67 0.20 12.41
N GLY A 646 29.33 -0.14 11.29
CA GLY A 646 28.99 0.42 9.97
C GLY A 646 27.58 0.07 9.50
N ALA A 647 27.04 -1.07 9.93
CA ALA A 647 25.66 -1.48 9.69
C ALA A 647 24.67 -0.94 10.74
N LEU A 648 25.14 -0.12 11.69
CA LEU A 648 24.33 0.51 12.75
C LEU A 648 23.63 -0.50 13.67
N ALA A 649 24.27 -1.67 13.84
CA ALA A 649 23.84 -2.76 14.73
C ALA A 649 24.56 -2.72 16.09
N GLY A 650 25.48 -1.77 16.30
CA GLY A 650 26.10 -1.51 17.60
C GLY A 650 26.92 -0.24 17.59
N ARG A 651 27.29 0.24 18.78
CA ARG A 651 28.14 1.42 18.98
C ARG A 651 29.47 1.01 19.60
N PRO A 652 30.59 1.63 19.21
CA PRO A 652 31.85 1.47 19.93
C PRO A 652 31.66 1.82 21.42
N HIS A 653 32.19 0.99 22.31
CA HIS A 653 32.13 1.30 23.74
C HIS A 653 33.18 2.38 24.07
N PRO A 654 32.84 3.44 24.82
CA PRO A 654 33.82 4.44 25.25
C PRO A 654 34.92 3.74 26.07
N GLY A 655 36.16 3.79 25.56
CA GLY A 655 37.32 3.09 26.14
C GLY A 655 38.20 2.31 25.14
N THR A 656 37.82 2.21 23.86
CA THR A 656 38.56 1.48 22.81
C THR A 656 38.92 2.32 21.57
N THR A 657 38.75 3.65 21.63
CA THR A 657 39.19 4.54 20.56
C THR A 657 40.71 4.57 20.48
N THR A 658 41.28 4.01 19.41
CA THR A 658 42.59 4.44 18.92
C THR A 658 42.46 5.88 18.41
N GLU A 659 43.52 6.68 18.53
CA GLU A 659 43.58 8.16 18.41
C GLU A 659 43.04 8.80 17.09
N ALA A 660 42.34 8.07 16.23
CA ALA A 660 41.79 8.58 14.97
C ALA A 660 40.38 9.21 15.08
N ASP A 661 39.68 9.11 16.22
CA ASP A 661 38.27 9.56 16.36
C ASP A 661 38.08 10.91 17.08
N VAL A 662 39.15 11.63 17.44
CA VAL A 662 39.06 12.97 18.07
C VAL A 662 39.04 14.07 17.01
N GLU A 663 38.05 14.06 16.10
CA GLU A 663 37.81 15.25 15.25
C GLU A 663 36.34 15.53 14.91
N TYR A 664 35.37 14.89 15.59
CA TYR A 664 33.95 15.18 15.35
C TYR A 664 33.09 15.41 16.61
N ALA A 665 33.71 15.64 17.75
CA ALA A 665 33.04 16.04 18.98
C ALA A 665 33.60 17.38 19.46
N GLY A 666 33.22 18.47 18.80
CA GLY A 666 33.42 19.82 19.34
C GLY A 666 33.90 20.86 18.34
N ARG A 667 32.96 21.51 17.66
CA ARG A 667 33.02 22.97 17.50
C ARG A 667 31.64 23.56 17.76
N PRO A 668 31.50 24.42 18.79
CA PRO A 668 30.26 25.15 19.01
C PRO A 668 30.24 26.40 18.12
N SER A 669 29.21 26.53 17.29
CA SER A 669 28.46 27.76 16.97
C SER A 669 27.38 27.47 15.94
#